data_AF-A0A956X429-F1
#
_entry.id   AF-A0A956X429-F1
#
_cell.length_a   1.000
_cell.length_b   1.000
_cell.length_c   1.000
_cell.angle_alpha   90.00
_cell.angle_beta   90.00
_cell.angle_gamma   90.00
#
_symmetry.space_group_name_H-M   'P 1'
#
loop_
_entity.id
_entity.type
_entity.pdbx_description
1 polymer ?
#
loop_
_entity_poly.entity_id
_entity_poly.type
_entity_poly.pdbx_seq_one_letter_code
_entity_poly.pdbx_strand_id
1 'polypeptide(L)'
;MKKRHWLIFVILAIALLTINVFAEDGQLFRRDVSKTPDAETEKAAIYMMDFYVPAQAATGELTPVANYCLDEGLDDPWNDDGTCAGTDAYDVRDYAKPLISVYIDDIGAEAATPEGMDSIQGGISFGTFDAFVAVSLDDGTTWRNENLSRSQDLSSFTLANGHPYPGDVHNVVHQVAEDKVLAVWASKYCQSGFPLYSLSTPDNIATYSDYLADLEGSYGKNAMYLYDLFGVGGAQGSVNYTEQGFPEIGEIPYSCIWTARGKLLPGDDPMTPDFAEASHVVWTAPERLTSGVRDANLPAVDCAGGAGCALTWQEDPEGLRPGKGLGPGEGWSGAIANAKTDIWYSYITFADFDLVFPDGTDTENLPADGPVLIEDYEAAMGTEMDRPKPYVPMAIPVRLTDNDMCKASTGTNGSPEDPFCWIDFDSIDDWDYSNIITNLEGLTGPEEGADFCTTYEPWTNPGGTTLSICVTEDGRWMIGRVASTRVRMALKPYSPVGAVDMDGDGTVEKSAWLSLAAEETKALGITVEESEEYDPVDIGKDVFYYSFDFAKPYNLHMNTTLDADDPSPYVVQQGGMLNQPAKCSPYFITTDQTHPDISCPGPGEFYDTEFDPITGYEYYLTEIARRFALTSNNIANITDPALDGSGLASVLIYKQGIIWQGGPADIMLRRVVVQPFCTDTDGDGVVDNTDDCFDKTVDNPFAYENMECVNPDGTDGWVYPEDNTGQFPVNPYYLKGLCTAPAINISGSTAVSCDGADTNDGCAALFPVADDGTIPDSDGDFPKVREWRQLPYAGTSADDTFTGDPNDDNDLDDQSWENPFDVAKGHRGFLYGDMVLMMYAWSPNWKSNTVGNDHYNLYQRRSFDGGLTWTTYPDGEGVQALEYYYTETTGEFEDMLWTYAPGANEQARNLSLLTGNKVTVLDPRYSPPGGLKQYATIRTDWLDNNADLINFTSEDVLPYDDDAAIDPSKYYLVYETGDNTTVAEGEAIPLNLYYSRATDYGDTLEWFDYVNDPDDCDPDPITGEVDWETCVEPRWPWLENADDDLSGEASVVMNPGGTFVYNVWNQWKEEILPDGHELVYDSDMWYRRLLYLPDDTTLEVDPVASILYVNRTILSLAENDTLILVGSAKGFGADGDIEETVWLLKPLGSAAAPVVIGTDKVLEIQAQELVNKPGFAGQPGWAQITFMAKDKGGRWSSGAEVPVWIVDELHQAYMPFVMR
;
A
#
# COMPACT_ATOMS: atom_id res chain seq x y z
N MET A 1 -17.04 31.09 -37.15
CA MET A 1 -16.93 29.71 -37.67
C MET A 1 -16.37 28.79 -36.57
N LYS A 2 -15.35 29.24 -35.79
CA LYS A 2 -14.89 28.62 -34.54
C LYS A 2 -16.00 28.35 -33.51
N LYS A 3 -16.75 29.37 -33.03
CA LYS A 3 -17.86 29.22 -32.06
C LYS A 3 -18.98 28.22 -32.38
N ARG A 4 -19.18 27.83 -33.66
CA ARG A 4 -20.25 26.89 -34.07
C ARG A 4 -19.73 25.48 -34.34
N HIS A 5 -18.41 25.32 -34.48
CA HIS A 5 -17.78 24.00 -34.47
C HIS A 5 -17.47 23.63 -33.02
N TRP A 6 -17.02 24.59 -32.20
CA TRP A 6 -16.76 24.44 -30.76
C TRP A 6 -18.01 24.01 -29.96
N LEU A 7 -19.16 24.67 -30.14
CA LEU A 7 -20.41 24.28 -29.47
C LEU A 7 -20.96 22.90 -29.90
N ILE A 8 -20.60 22.42 -31.11
CA ILE A 8 -20.96 21.07 -31.58
C ILE A 8 -19.93 20.05 -31.09
N PHE A 9 -18.69 20.48 -30.82
CA PHE A 9 -17.60 19.66 -30.30
C PHE A 9 -17.74 19.42 -28.79
N VAL A 10 -18.12 20.42 -28.00
CA VAL A 10 -18.44 20.28 -26.56
C VAL A 10 -19.64 19.36 -26.35
N ILE A 11 -20.68 19.48 -27.17
CA ILE A 11 -21.85 18.57 -27.15
C ILE A 11 -21.48 17.16 -27.62
N LEU A 12 -20.49 17.01 -28.52
CA LEU A 12 -19.99 15.69 -28.92
C LEU A 12 -19.04 15.11 -27.87
N ALA A 13 -18.18 15.88 -27.22
CA ALA A 13 -17.24 15.42 -26.20
C ALA A 13 -17.98 14.92 -24.95
N ILE A 14 -19.00 15.66 -24.50
CA ILE A 14 -19.89 15.24 -23.42
C ILE A 14 -20.78 14.05 -23.84
N ALA A 15 -21.09 13.91 -25.14
CA ALA A 15 -21.85 12.78 -25.69
C ALA A 15 -20.99 11.66 -26.32
N LEU A 16 -19.66 11.67 -26.15
CA LEU A 16 -18.72 10.66 -26.65
C LEU A 16 -17.80 10.12 -25.56
N LEU A 17 -17.85 10.69 -24.35
CA LEU A 17 -17.53 10.02 -23.08
C LEU A 17 -18.59 8.93 -22.74
N THR A 18 -19.15 8.25 -23.75
CA THR A 18 -20.36 7.42 -23.68
C THR A 18 -20.17 6.02 -23.08
N ILE A 19 -19.16 5.84 -22.23
CA ILE A 19 -19.09 4.71 -21.29
C ILE A 19 -18.97 5.21 -19.85
N ASN A 20 -19.41 6.44 -19.57
CA ASN A 20 -19.58 6.88 -18.18
C ASN A 20 -20.75 6.10 -17.56
N VAL A 21 -20.41 5.01 -16.89
CA VAL A 21 -21.27 4.39 -15.88
C VAL A 21 -21.29 5.36 -14.71
N PHE A 22 -22.45 5.91 -14.39
CA PHE A 22 -22.60 6.67 -13.15
C PHE A 22 -22.37 5.73 -11.98
N ALA A 23 -21.71 6.21 -10.92
CA ALA A 23 -21.47 5.46 -9.68
C ALA A 23 -22.70 4.61 -9.33
N GLU A 24 -22.59 3.30 -9.14
CA GLU A 24 -23.75 2.46 -8.75
C GLU A 24 -23.78 2.19 -7.23
N ASP A 25 -23.10 3.03 -6.44
CA ASP A 25 -23.11 2.86 -4.98
C ASP A 25 -24.49 3.10 -4.36
N GLY A 26 -24.82 2.32 -3.33
CA GLY A 26 -26.02 2.54 -2.53
C GLY A 26 -26.00 3.87 -1.77
N GLN A 27 -26.99 4.08 -0.90
CA GLN A 27 -27.06 5.25 -0.03
C GLN A 27 -25.76 5.42 0.77
N LEU A 28 -25.32 6.67 0.94
CA LEU A 28 -24.17 7.01 1.78
C LEU A 28 -24.27 6.37 3.18
N PHE A 29 -23.39 5.39 3.43
CA PHE A 29 -23.28 4.68 4.70
C PHE A 29 -21.94 4.97 5.35
N ARG A 30 -21.94 5.87 6.34
CA ARG A 30 -20.71 6.36 6.98
C ARG A 30 -20.80 6.27 8.50
N ARG A 31 -19.72 5.82 9.16
CA ARG A 31 -19.60 5.67 10.62
C ARG A 31 -18.26 6.20 11.11
N ASP A 32 -18.29 6.95 12.20
CA ASP A 32 -17.12 7.27 13.00
C ASP A 32 -16.85 6.09 13.95
N VAL A 33 -15.68 5.48 13.80
CA VAL A 33 -15.30 4.26 14.51
C VAL A 33 -14.59 4.61 15.81
N SER A 34 -13.60 5.50 15.79
CA SER A 34 -12.79 5.88 16.96
C SER A 34 -13.62 6.64 18.01
N LYS A 35 -14.47 7.58 17.57
CA LYS A 35 -15.34 8.42 18.41
C LYS A 35 -14.57 9.25 19.43
N THR A 36 -13.43 9.78 19.02
CA THR A 36 -12.47 10.52 19.83
C THR A 36 -12.08 11.83 19.14
N PRO A 37 -13.05 12.72 18.81
CA PRO A 37 -12.78 13.94 18.05
C PRO A 37 -11.84 14.94 18.74
N ASP A 38 -11.69 14.83 20.06
CA ASP A 38 -10.75 15.66 20.84
C ASP A 38 -9.31 15.10 20.82
N ALA A 39 -9.10 13.88 20.30
CA ALA A 39 -7.81 13.21 20.21
C ALA A 39 -7.32 13.16 18.76
N GLU A 40 -6.04 12.82 18.57
CA GLU A 40 -5.46 12.57 17.26
C GLU A 40 -5.54 11.07 16.94
N THR A 41 -6.07 10.73 15.76
CA THR A 41 -6.19 9.35 15.27
C THR A 41 -5.39 9.15 13.98
N GLU A 42 -4.58 8.09 13.91
CA GLU A 42 -3.81 7.74 12.71
C GLU A 42 -3.79 6.23 12.41
N LYS A 43 -3.17 5.85 11.27
CA LYS A 43 -2.87 4.46 10.90
C LYS A 43 -4.08 3.52 10.78
N ALA A 44 -5.22 4.05 10.33
CA ALA A 44 -6.40 3.26 10.01
C ALA A 44 -6.11 2.17 8.96
N ALA A 45 -6.41 0.90 9.29
CA ALA A 45 -6.35 -0.21 8.35
C ALA A 45 -7.46 -1.23 8.61
N ILE A 46 -8.04 -1.83 7.55
CA ILE A 46 -9.13 -2.81 7.64
C ILE A 46 -8.82 -4.12 6.90
N TYR A 47 -9.26 -5.24 7.49
CA TYR A 47 -9.33 -6.55 6.83
C TYR A 47 -10.70 -7.22 7.09
N MET A 48 -11.08 -8.14 6.21
CA MET A 48 -12.26 -9.00 6.39
C MET A 48 -11.82 -10.45 6.62
N MET A 49 -12.50 -11.15 7.52
CA MET A 49 -12.37 -12.60 7.66
C MET A 49 -13.09 -13.31 6.49
N ASP A 50 -12.67 -14.55 6.21
CA ASP A 50 -13.09 -15.33 5.04
C ASP A 50 -14.26 -16.29 5.33
N PHE A 51 -15.09 -16.00 6.32
CA PHE A 51 -16.29 -16.77 6.69
C PHE A 51 -17.39 -15.86 7.25
N TYR A 52 -18.58 -16.43 7.44
CA TYR A 52 -19.75 -15.74 7.97
C TYR A 52 -19.97 -16.02 9.45
N VAL A 53 -20.47 -15.01 10.17
CA VAL A 53 -21.02 -15.14 11.52
C VAL A 53 -22.47 -14.65 11.55
N PRO A 54 -23.30 -15.06 12.52
CA PRO A 54 -24.59 -14.41 12.75
C PRO A 54 -24.41 -12.90 12.94
N ALA A 55 -25.23 -12.11 12.26
CA ALA A 55 -25.17 -10.66 12.35
C ALA A 55 -25.45 -10.20 13.79
N GLN A 56 -24.50 -9.46 14.36
CA GLN A 56 -24.50 -9.07 15.76
C GLN A 56 -24.01 -7.63 15.93
N ALA A 57 -24.80 -6.82 16.61
CA ALA A 57 -24.39 -5.47 16.98
C ALA A 57 -23.24 -5.50 18.01
N ALA A 58 -22.49 -4.41 18.12
CA ALA A 58 -21.40 -4.23 19.09
C ALA A 58 -21.87 -4.28 20.56
N THR A 59 -23.18 -4.19 20.80
CA THR A 59 -23.80 -4.44 22.10
C THR A 59 -23.96 -5.92 22.42
N GLY A 60 -23.73 -6.81 21.46
CA GLY A 60 -24.01 -8.23 21.55
C GLY A 60 -25.40 -8.66 21.07
N GLU A 61 -26.28 -7.72 20.71
CA GLU A 61 -27.64 -8.04 20.25
C GLU A 61 -27.62 -8.65 18.84
N LEU A 62 -28.22 -9.84 18.68
CA LEU A 62 -28.41 -10.47 17.37
C LEU A 62 -29.48 -9.73 16.57
N THR A 63 -29.03 -8.94 15.60
CA THR A 63 -29.87 -8.14 14.73
C THR A 63 -29.43 -8.33 13.28
N PRO A 64 -30.34 -8.70 12.37
CA PRO A 64 -30.02 -8.79 10.97
C PRO A 64 -29.58 -7.43 10.38
N VAL A 65 -28.71 -7.47 9.38
CA VAL A 65 -28.29 -6.28 8.65
C VAL A 65 -29.34 -5.93 7.61
N ALA A 66 -30.05 -4.82 7.82
CA ALA A 66 -31.20 -4.38 7.03
C ALA A 66 -31.01 -2.96 6.44
N ASN A 67 -29.77 -2.51 6.29
CA ASN A 67 -29.41 -1.15 5.90
C ASN A 67 -28.70 -1.08 4.53
N TYR A 68 -29.17 -1.90 3.58
CA TYR A 68 -28.67 -1.99 2.21
C TYR A 68 -29.59 -1.21 1.26
N CYS A 69 -29.55 0.12 1.33
CA CYS A 69 -30.48 0.96 0.58
C CYS A 69 -29.87 1.46 -0.72
N LEU A 70 -30.69 1.56 -1.78
CA LEU A 70 -30.33 2.35 -2.95
C LEU A 70 -30.47 3.84 -2.66
N ASP A 71 -29.62 4.64 -3.30
CA ASP A 71 -29.75 6.09 -3.28
C ASP A 71 -30.86 6.53 -4.25
N GLU A 72 -32.08 6.65 -3.76
CA GLU A 72 -33.23 7.12 -4.54
C GLU A 72 -33.42 8.65 -4.48
N GLY A 73 -32.42 9.40 -4.01
CA GLY A 73 -32.51 10.86 -3.86
C GLY A 73 -33.53 11.31 -2.81
N LEU A 74 -33.71 10.53 -1.74
CA LEU A 74 -34.63 10.84 -0.65
C LEU A 74 -33.99 11.86 0.32
N ASP A 75 -34.79 12.83 0.78
CA ASP A 75 -34.35 13.84 1.78
C ASP A 75 -33.93 13.19 3.12
N ASP A 76 -34.55 12.06 3.48
CA ASP A 76 -34.20 11.24 4.63
C ASP A 76 -34.17 9.77 4.17
N PRO A 77 -32.98 9.15 4.11
CA PRO A 77 -32.86 7.79 3.59
C PRO A 77 -33.18 6.70 4.61
N TRP A 78 -33.39 7.06 5.89
CA TRP A 78 -33.61 6.10 6.97
C TRP A 78 -34.98 6.30 7.62
N ASN A 79 -35.70 5.21 7.88
CA ASN A 79 -36.89 5.25 8.72
C ASN A 79 -36.50 5.43 10.20
N ASP A 80 -37.45 5.85 11.05
CA ASP A 80 -37.27 5.98 12.51
C ASP A 80 -36.77 4.69 13.20
N ASP A 81 -36.94 3.53 12.57
CA ASP A 81 -36.50 2.22 13.05
C ASP A 81 -35.17 1.75 12.45
N GLY A 82 -34.48 2.60 11.67
CA GLY A 82 -33.18 2.31 11.07
C GLY A 82 -33.22 1.49 9.78
N THR A 83 -34.41 1.14 9.28
CA THR A 83 -34.59 0.47 7.98
C THR A 83 -34.55 1.47 6.82
N CYS A 84 -34.33 0.97 5.60
CA CYS A 84 -34.34 1.79 4.40
C CYS A 84 -35.68 2.50 4.21
N ALA A 85 -35.65 3.82 3.99
CA ALA A 85 -36.82 4.59 3.57
C ALA A 85 -37.13 4.39 2.06
N GLY A 86 -36.11 4.02 1.27
CA GLY A 86 -36.18 3.71 -0.16
C GLY A 86 -36.21 2.21 -0.47
N THR A 87 -35.89 1.83 -1.72
CA THR A 87 -35.80 0.44 -2.15
C THR A 87 -34.56 -0.25 -1.57
N ASP A 88 -34.78 -1.42 -0.96
CA ASP A 88 -33.71 -2.32 -0.53
C ASP A 88 -32.97 -2.90 -1.75
N ALA A 89 -31.66 -2.71 -1.80
CA ALA A 89 -30.79 -3.27 -2.84
C ALA A 89 -30.56 -4.77 -2.65
N TYR A 90 -30.59 -5.24 -1.40
CA TYR A 90 -30.42 -6.62 -1.00
C TYR A 90 -31.45 -7.00 0.07
N ASP A 91 -31.83 -8.27 0.09
CA ASP A 91 -32.62 -8.82 1.18
C ASP A 91 -31.87 -8.68 2.52
N VAL A 92 -32.64 -8.64 3.62
CA VAL A 92 -32.12 -8.59 4.98
C VAL A 92 -31.14 -9.74 5.21
N ARG A 93 -29.92 -9.41 5.67
CA ARG A 93 -28.82 -10.37 5.85
C ARG A 93 -28.70 -10.78 7.32
N ASP A 94 -29.01 -12.04 7.62
CA ASP A 94 -28.91 -12.62 8.97
C ASP A 94 -27.47 -12.96 9.40
N TYR A 95 -26.54 -12.95 8.44
CA TYR A 95 -25.12 -13.22 8.61
C TYR A 95 -24.27 -12.08 8.03
N ALA A 96 -23.13 -11.81 8.66
CA ALA A 96 -22.17 -10.77 8.26
C ALA A 96 -20.75 -11.35 8.20
N LYS A 97 -19.88 -10.69 7.42
CA LYS A 97 -18.44 -11.01 7.44
C LYS A 97 -17.79 -10.23 8.58
N PRO A 98 -17.02 -10.87 9.48
CA PRO A 98 -16.29 -10.14 10.50
C PRO A 98 -15.30 -9.15 9.88
N LEU A 99 -15.39 -7.88 10.29
CA LEU A 99 -14.47 -6.82 9.90
C LEU A 99 -13.58 -6.46 11.08
N ILE A 100 -12.27 -6.45 10.85
CA ILE A 100 -11.25 -6.12 11.85
C ILE A 100 -10.48 -4.91 11.36
N SER A 101 -10.46 -3.85 12.16
CA SER A 101 -9.72 -2.62 11.87
C SER A 101 -8.76 -2.28 13.00
N VAL A 102 -7.63 -1.64 12.70
CA VAL A 102 -6.71 -1.08 13.70
C VAL A 102 -6.47 0.40 13.42
N TYR A 103 -6.07 1.13 14.47
CA TYR A 103 -5.67 2.54 14.44
C TYR A 103 -4.85 2.86 15.70
N ILE A 104 -4.14 3.99 15.69
CA ILE A 104 -3.54 4.58 16.89
C ILE A 104 -4.34 5.82 17.29
N ASP A 105 -4.46 6.08 18.58
CA ASP A 105 -5.27 7.18 19.10
C ASP A 105 -4.62 7.77 20.37
N ASP A 106 -4.50 9.10 20.43
CA ASP A 106 -3.94 9.83 21.57
C ASP A 106 -5.03 10.24 22.57
N ILE A 107 -5.64 9.25 23.22
CA ILE A 107 -6.65 9.48 24.26
C ILE A 107 -6.03 9.95 25.60
N GLY A 108 -4.73 10.27 25.62
CA GLY A 108 -3.95 10.66 26.78
C GLY A 108 -4.26 12.08 27.25
N ALA A 109 -4.58 12.23 28.54
CA ALA A 109 -4.89 13.53 29.13
C ALA A 109 -3.65 14.45 29.16
N GLU A 110 -3.65 15.54 28.38
CA GLU A 110 -2.70 16.68 28.42
C GLU A 110 -1.36 16.32 29.08
N ALA A 111 -0.61 15.36 28.50
CA ALA A 111 0.76 15.16 28.90
C ALA A 111 1.49 16.43 28.49
N ALA A 112 1.73 17.33 29.44
CA ALA A 112 2.38 18.61 29.19
C ALA A 112 3.65 18.36 28.39
N THR A 113 3.62 18.72 27.10
CA THR A 113 4.80 18.77 26.25
C THR A 113 5.87 19.53 27.05
N PRO A 114 7.04 18.92 27.30
CA PRO A 114 8.10 19.59 28.04
C PRO A 114 8.37 20.96 27.39
N GLU A 115 8.40 22.05 28.18
CA GLU A 115 8.65 23.40 27.63
C GLU A 115 9.89 23.39 26.73
N GLY A 116 9.69 23.57 25.42
CA GLY A 116 10.76 23.59 24.40
C GLY A 116 10.89 22.35 23.51
N MET A 117 9.96 21.38 23.59
CA MET A 117 9.79 20.33 22.57
C MET A 117 8.60 20.69 21.69
N ASP A 118 8.86 21.25 20.51
CA ASP A 118 7.83 21.57 19.52
C ASP A 118 7.61 20.35 18.62
N SER A 119 6.36 19.93 18.46
CA SER A 119 5.98 18.81 17.60
C SER A 119 6.38 19.06 16.15
N ILE A 120 7.24 18.21 15.59
CA ILE A 120 7.57 18.23 14.17
C ILE A 120 6.62 17.28 13.45
N GLN A 121 5.88 17.82 12.49
CA GLN A 121 5.00 17.05 11.61
C GLN A 121 5.82 16.18 10.65
N GLY A 122 5.36 14.94 10.45
CA GLY A 122 5.91 13.99 9.48
C GLY A 122 6.58 12.75 10.10
N GLY A 123 5.78 11.89 10.75
CA GLY A 123 6.18 10.59 11.29
C GLY A 123 6.95 10.68 12.62
N ILE A 124 6.62 9.81 13.58
CA ILE A 124 6.97 9.99 15.01
C ILE A 124 6.42 11.34 15.51
N SER A 125 5.09 11.48 15.48
CA SER A 125 4.40 12.52 16.26
C SER A 125 4.81 12.36 17.72
N PHE A 126 5.19 13.46 18.37
CA PHE A 126 5.34 13.46 19.82
C PHE A 126 3.94 13.38 20.40
N GLY A 127 3.52 12.19 20.82
CA GLY A 127 2.19 11.98 21.38
C GLY A 127 2.19 10.95 22.51
N THR A 128 1.00 10.69 23.01
CA THR A 128 0.73 9.61 23.97
C THR A 128 -0.22 8.58 23.37
N PHE A 129 0.10 8.13 22.15
CA PHE A 129 -0.73 7.18 21.40
C PHE A 129 -0.72 5.78 21.99
N ASP A 130 -1.89 5.13 21.94
CA ASP A 130 -2.06 3.70 22.14
C ASP A 130 -2.54 2.99 20.85
N ALA A 131 -2.27 1.70 20.74
CA ALA A 131 -2.77 0.84 19.66
C ALA A 131 -4.19 0.33 19.98
N PHE A 132 -5.12 0.56 19.05
CA PHE A 132 -6.51 0.11 19.14
C PHE A 132 -6.84 -0.91 18.06
N VAL A 133 -7.81 -1.76 18.38
CA VAL A 133 -8.49 -2.63 17.43
C VAL A 133 -10.00 -2.40 17.52
N ALA A 134 -10.67 -2.38 16.37
CA ALA A 134 -12.12 -2.27 16.25
C ALA A 134 -12.66 -3.49 15.50
N VAL A 135 -13.72 -4.09 16.03
CA VAL A 135 -14.38 -5.28 15.49
C VAL A 135 -15.82 -4.96 15.15
N SER A 136 -16.27 -5.34 13.95
CA SER A 136 -17.68 -5.31 13.55
C SER A 136 -18.14 -6.70 13.09
N LEU A 137 -19.28 -7.13 13.63
CA LEU A 137 -19.94 -8.41 13.32
C LEU A 137 -21.34 -8.20 12.70
N ASP A 138 -21.65 -6.96 12.28
CA ASP A 138 -22.88 -6.54 11.61
C ASP A 138 -22.56 -5.71 10.35
N ASP A 139 -21.46 -6.10 9.71
CA ASP A 139 -21.08 -5.64 8.38
C ASP A 139 -20.80 -4.12 8.35
N GLY A 140 -20.23 -3.61 9.47
CA GLY A 140 -19.83 -2.23 9.68
C GLY A 140 -20.90 -1.33 10.31
N THR A 141 -22.04 -1.89 10.73
CA THR A 141 -23.13 -1.09 11.29
C THR A 141 -22.80 -0.54 12.67
N THR A 142 -22.14 -1.35 13.47
CA THR A 142 -21.62 -0.97 14.78
C THR A 142 -20.23 -1.59 15.01
N TRP A 143 -19.45 -0.95 15.90
CA TRP A 143 -18.05 -1.29 16.15
C TRP A 143 -17.78 -1.38 17.66
N ARG A 144 -17.07 -2.45 18.08
CA ARG A 144 -16.53 -2.63 19.44
C ARG A 144 -15.03 -2.34 19.39
N ASN A 145 -14.58 -1.33 20.12
CA ASN A 145 -13.18 -0.89 20.14
C ASN A 145 -12.48 -1.38 21.42
N GLU A 146 -11.23 -1.80 21.30
CA GLU A 146 -10.39 -2.25 22.40
C GLU A 146 -8.98 -1.67 22.31
N ASN A 147 -8.52 -1.07 23.42
CA ASN A 147 -7.13 -0.62 23.57
C ASN A 147 -6.24 -1.83 23.89
N LEU A 148 -5.36 -2.18 22.95
CA LEU A 148 -4.46 -3.32 23.04
C LEU A 148 -3.21 -3.01 23.86
N SER A 149 -2.56 -1.87 23.63
CA SER A 149 -1.27 -1.51 24.23
C SER A 149 -1.37 -1.02 25.68
N ARG A 150 -2.38 -0.20 26.00
CA ARG A 150 -2.61 0.42 27.32
C ARG A 150 -1.32 0.97 27.95
N SER A 151 -0.56 1.73 27.15
CA SER A 151 0.82 2.12 27.42
C SER A 151 1.02 3.63 27.57
N GLN A 152 0.07 4.44 27.11
CA GLN A 152 0.16 5.91 27.09
C GLN A 152 0.52 6.57 28.45
N ASP A 153 0.09 6.00 29.57
CA ASP A 153 0.34 6.52 30.92
C ASP A 153 1.50 5.80 31.65
N LEU A 154 2.14 4.85 30.97
CA LEU A 154 3.28 4.08 31.47
C LEU A 154 4.60 4.68 30.96
N SER A 155 5.71 4.30 31.60
CA SER A 155 7.04 4.73 31.17
C SER A 155 8.06 3.65 31.48
N SER A 156 8.89 3.32 30.49
CA SER A 156 10.03 2.41 30.63
C SER A 156 11.38 3.13 30.61
N PHE A 157 11.40 4.42 30.28
CA PHE A 157 12.61 5.21 30.11
C PHE A 157 12.50 6.57 30.81
N THR A 158 13.58 6.99 31.46
CA THR A 158 13.68 8.34 32.06
C THR A 158 14.75 9.12 31.31
N LEU A 159 14.34 10.22 30.69
CA LEU A 159 15.21 11.13 29.95
C LEU A 159 16.32 11.71 30.83
N ALA A 160 17.39 12.21 30.23
CA ALA A 160 18.51 12.85 30.92
C ALA A 160 18.09 14.08 31.76
N ASN A 161 16.97 14.73 31.41
CA ASN A 161 16.37 15.83 32.17
C ASN A 161 15.60 15.36 33.43
N GLY A 162 15.44 14.05 33.63
CA GLY A 162 14.76 13.41 34.77
C GLY A 162 13.26 13.18 34.59
N HIS A 163 12.71 13.47 33.41
CA HIS A 163 11.30 13.22 33.09
C HIS A 163 11.08 11.78 32.59
N PRO A 164 10.05 11.06 33.07
CA PRO A 164 9.65 9.79 32.47
C PRO A 164 9.06 10.05 31.07
N TYR A 165 9.54 9.34 30.07
CA TYR A 165 8.98 9.40 28.71
C TYR A 165 7.77 8.46 28.63
N PRO A 166 6.58 8.94 28.20
CA PRO A 166 5.38 8.11 28.17
C PRO A 166 5.49 6.97 27.15
N GLY A 167 4.63 5.95 27.27
CA GLY A 167 4.41 5.04 26.16
C GLY A 167 3.84 5.83 24.98
N ASP A 168 4.27 5.45 23.78
CA ASP A 168 3.93 6.17 22.56
C ASP A 168 4.02 5.18 21.40
N VAL A 169 2.86 4.83 20.86
CA VAL A 169 2.73 3.95 19.71
C VAL A 169 2.68 4.78 18.43
N HIS A 170 3.71 4.65 17.59
CA HIS A 170 3.82 5.44 16.35
C HIS A 170 3.60 4.60 15.07
N ASN A 171 3.32 3.30 15.23
CA ASN A 171 2.97 2.42 14.10
C ASN A 171 2.19 1.20 14.60
N VAL A 172 1.10 0.85 13.91
CA VAL A 172 0.30 -0.35 14.14
C VAL A 172 -0.07 -1.00 12.81
N VAL A 173 0.02 -2.32 12.75
CA VAL A 173 -0.40 -3.14 11.61
C VAL A 173 -1.06 -4.41 12.11
N HIS A 174 -1.98 -4.97 11.33
CA HIS A 174 -2.59 -6.27 11.64
C HIS A 174 -2.83 -7.09 10.39
N GLN A 175 -3.05 -8.39 10.59
CA GLN A 175 -3.52 -9.31 9.57
C GLN A 175 -4.55 -10.26 10.15
N VAL A 176 -5.41 -10.75 9.28
CA VAL A 176 -6.39 -11.78 9.59
C VAL A 176 -6.12 -12.99 8.71
N ALA A 177 -6.24 -14.17 9.29
CA ALA A 177 -6.23 -15.41 8.54
C ALA A 177 -7.13 -16.39 9.29
N GLU A 178 -8.17 -16.85 8.61
CA GLU A 178 -9.22 -17.63 9.24
C GLU A 178 -9.83 -16.90 10.44
N ASP A 179 -10.06 -17.61 11.57
CA ASP A 179 -10.62 -17.08 12.81
C ASP A 179 -9.60 -16.35 13.69
N LYS A 180 -8.37 -16.11 13.19
CA LYS A 180 -7.23 -15.57 13.94
C LYS A 180 -6.85 -14.18 13.45
N VAL A 181 -6.39 -13.35 14.39
CA VAL A 181 -5.90 -11.99 14.16
C VAL A 181 -4.55 -11.79 14.84
N LEU A 182 -3.54 -11.33 14.11
CA LEU A 182 -2.28 -10.88 14.70
C LEU A 182 -2.17 -9.36 14.55
N ALA A 183 -2.15 -8.66 15.68
CA ALA A 183 -1.87 -7.22 15.74
C ALA A 183 -0.43 -6.99 16.19
N VAL A 184 0.26 -6.05 15.55
CA VAL A 184 1.66 -5.71 15.82
C VAL A 184 1.82 -4.20 15.89
N TRP A 185 2.59 -3.70 16.85
CA TRP A 185 2.86 -2.27 16.96
C TRP A 185 4.28 -1.97 17.45
N ALA A 186 4.78 -0.79 17.08
CA ALA A 186 6.04 -0.24 17.57
C ALA A 186 5.75 0.81 18.65
N SER A 187 6.32 0.61 19.84
CA SER A 187 6.05 1.49 21.00
C SER A 187 7.34 1.95 21.68
N LYS A 188 7.35 3.19 22.18
CA LYS A 188 8.40 3.70 23.07
C LYS A 188 8.38 3.05 24.46
N TYR A 189 7.32 2.32 24.80
CA TYR A 189 7.25 1.52 26.02
C TYR A 189 7.91 0.15 25.84
N CYS A 190 9.02 -0.07 26.54
CA CYS A 190 9.86 -1.26 26.47
C CYS A 190 10.01 -1.94 27.84
N GLN A 191 8.93 -2.04 28.62
CA GLN A 191 8.91 -2.79 29.89
C GLN A 191 7.76 -3.81 29.90
N SER A 192 7.93 -4.96 30.60
CA SER A 192 6.97 -6.08 30.66
C SER A 192 6.86 -6.94 29.37
N GLY A 193 5.77 -7.70 29.20
CA GLY A 193 5.49 -8.49 27.99
C GLY A 193 6.15 -9.87 27.88
N PHE A 194 6.78 -10.37 28.94
CA PHE A 194 7.43 -11.71 29.02
C PHE A 194 8.21 -12.15 27.76
N PRO A 195 9.21 -11.37 27.31
CA PRO A 195 9.95 -11.69 26.09
C PRO A 195 10.83 -12.95 26.24
N LEU A 196 10.95 -13.74 25.17
CA LEU A 196 11.77 -14.96 25.13
C LEU A 196 13.22 -14.76 25.59
N TYR A 197 13.90 -13.70 25.12
CA TYR A 197 15.30 -13.42 25.48
C TYR A 197 15.51 -13.24 26.99
N SER A 198 14.46 -12.96 27.77
CA SER A 198 14.57 -12.83 29.22
C SER A 198 14.57 -14.18 29.95
N LEU A 199 14.08 -15.26 29.32
CA LEU A 199 13.92 -16.57 29.94
C LEU A 199 15.22 -17.36 29.98
N SER A 200 16.05 -17.20 28.95
CA SER A 200 17.31 -17.91 28.77
C SER A 200 18.52 -17.12 29.26
N THR A 201 18.34 -16.18 30.20
CA THR A 201 19.46 -15.50 30.86
C THR A 201 20.11 -16.41 31.91
N PRO A 202 21.40 -16.23 32.27
CA PRO A 202 22.06 -17.05 33.31
C PRO A 202 21.31 -17.08 34.65
N ASP A 203 20.59 -16.00 34.98
CA ASP A 203 19.82 -15.88 36.21
C ASP A 203 18.45 -16.57 36.14
N ASN A 204 17.86 -16.72 34.93
CA ASN A 204 16.50 -17.22 34.74
C ASN A 204 16.41 -18.62 34.15
N ILE A 205 17.42 -19.10 33.43
CA ILE A 205 17.32 -20.39 32.70
C ILE A 205 17.07 -21.58 33.62
N ALA A 206 17.60 -21.55 34.85
CA ALA A 206 17.34 -22.59 35.84
C ALA A 206 15.89 -22.58 36.33
N THR A 207 15.28 -21.40 36.39
CA THR A 207 13.87 -21.20 36.78
C THR A 207 12.94 -21.73 35.70
N TYR A 208 13.20 -21.41 34.43
CA TYR A 208 12.32 -21.81 33.31
C TYR A 208 12.75 -23.10 32.60
N SER A 209 13.70 -23.86 33.15
CA SER A 209 14.27 -25.05 32.50
C SER A 209 13.23 -26.10 32.09
N ASP A 210 12.24 -26.38 32.95
CA ASP A 210 11.17 -27.32 32.62
C ASP A 210 10.29 -26.82 31.47
N TYR A 211 9.99 -25.52 31.45
CA TYR A 211 9.19 -24.89 30.40
C TYR A 211 9.93 -24.86 29.05
N LEU A 212 11.20 -24.45 29.04
CA LEU A 212 12.03 -24.48 27.83
C LEU A 212 12.20 -25.91 27.28
N ALA A 213 12.42 -26.89 28.16
CA ALA A 213 12.53 -28.29 27.76
C ALA A 213 11.24 -28.86 27.14
N ASP A 214 10.07 -28.33 27.53
CA ASP A 214 8.79 -28.72 26.91
C ASP A 214 8.57 -28.05 25.55
N LEU A 215 8.94 -26.79 25.39
CA LEU A 215 8.92 -26.12 24.09
C LEU A 215 9.80 -26.85 23.07
N GLU A 216 11.00 -27.28 23.48
CA GLU A 216 11.90 -28.08 22.64
C GLU A 216 11.35 -29.50 22.39
N GLY A 217 10.96 -30.20 23.45
CA GLY A 217 10.64 -31.63 23.37
C GLY A 217 9.24 -31.95 22.86
N SER A 218 8.24 -31.12 23.21
CA SER A 218 6.82 -31.35 22.90
C SER A 218 6.34 -30.52 21.70
N TYR A 219 6.89 -29.31 21.49
CA TYR A 219 6.48 -28.39 20.41
C TYR A 219 7.53 -28.20 19.31
N GLY A 220 8.66 -28.92 19.40
CA GLY A 220 9.70 -28.95 18.38
C GLY A 220 10.37 -27.60 18.14
N LYS A 221 10.42 -26.71 19.14
CA LYS A 221 11.07 -25.39 19.01
C LYS A 221 12.57 -25.55 19.20
N ASN A 222 13.34 -25.26 18.16
CA ASN A 222 14.80 -25.37 18.21
C ASN A 222 15.46 -24.14 18.86
N ALA A 223 16.79 -24.17 18.98
CA ALA A 223 17.56 -23.06 19.56
C ALA A 223 17.35 -21.74 18.81
N MET A 224 17.21 -21.77 17.49
CA MET A 224 16.95 -20.58 16.66
C MET A 224 15.58 -19.95 16.93
N TYR A 225 14.62 -20.74 17.40
CA TYR A 225 13.29 -20.24 17.79
C TYR A 225 13.32 -19.63 19.20
N LEU A 226 14.08 -20.23 20.12
CA LEU A 226 13.95 -19.95 21.56
C LEU A 226 14.98 -18.99 22.13
N TYR A 227 16.19 -18.95 21.58
CA TYR A 227 17.34 -18.33 22.25
C TYR A 227 17.87 -17.09 21.54
N ASP A 228 18.28 -16.10 22.35
CA ASP A 228 18.86 -14.86 21.86
C ASP A 228 20.32 -15.06 21.44
N LEU A 229 20.52 -15.31 20.14
CA LEU A 229 21.83 -15.43 19.51
C LEU A 229 22.28 -14.12 18.84
N PHE A 230 21.34 -13.20 18.59
CA PHE A 230 21.52 -11.99 17.78
C PHE A 230 21.64 -10.69 18.60
N GLY A 231 21.50 -10.76 19.93
CA GLY A 231 21.64 -9.62 20.82
C GLY A 231 20.37 -8.78 20.96
N VAL A 232 19.20 -9.41 20.91
CA VAL A 232 17.88 -8.75 21.05
C VAL A 232 17.69 -8.20 22.46
N GLY A 233 18.22 -8.89 23.47
CA GLY A 233 18.06 -8.58 24.87
C GLY A 233 19.09 -7.55 25.39
N GLY A 234 18.60 -6.49 26.03
CA GLY A 234 19.44 -5.55 26.77
C GLY A 234 18.67 -4.38 27.36
N ALA A 235 19.39 -3.32 27.71
CA ALA A 235 18.79 -2.10 28.23
C ALA A 235 18.28 -1.21 27.09
N GLN A 236 17.12 -0.57 27.28
CA GLN A 236 16.57 0.39 26.33
C GLN A 236 17.53 1.58 26.14
N GLY A 237 17.84 1.90 24.88
CA GLY A 237 18.65 3.03 24.46
C GLY A 237 17.83 4.29 24.17
N SER A 238 18.53 5.36 23.80
CA SER A 238 17.94 6.63 23.37
C SER A 238 18.86 7.34 22.37
N VAL A 239 18.28 8.24 21.59
CA VAL A 239 18.98 9.14 20.67
C VAL A 239 18.71 10.59 21.05
N ASN A 240 19.76 11.41 21.04
CA ASN A 240 19.65 12.84 21.32
C ASN A 240 19.76 13.66 20.02
N TYR A 241 18.63 14.07 19.48
CA TYR A 241 18.56 14.83 18.24
C TYR A 241 19.03 16.27 18.37
N THR A 242 19.12 16.80 19.60
CA THR A 242 19.82 18.07 19.85
C THR A 242 21.26 18.02 19.38
N GLU A 243 21.93 16.86 19.54
CA GLU A 243 23.31 16.66 19.10
C GLU A 243 23.42 16.50 17.58
N GLN A 244 22.32 16.14 16.91
CA GLN A 244 22.23 15.98 15.46
C GLN A 244 21.76 17.26 14.72
N GLY A 245 21.49 18.34 15.46
CA GLY A 245 21.11 19.63 14.88
C GLY A 245 19.61 19.94 14.92
N PHE A 246 18.80 19.10 15.60
CA PHE A 246 17.36 19.27 15.80
C PHE A 246 17.06 19.48 17.30
N PRO A 247 17.45 20.63 17.89
CA PRO A 247 17.30 20.91 19.32
C PRO A 247 15.85 20.92 19.82
N GLU A 248 14.89 21.19 18.95
CA GLU A 248 13.45 21.17 19.20
C GLU A 248 12.90 19.77 19.52
N ILE A 249 13.63 18.71 19.19
CA ILE A 249 13.22 17.32 19.42
C ILE A 249 13.72 16.79 20.76
N GLY A 250 14.97 17.10 21.12
CA GLY A 250 15.58 16.58 22.35
C GLY A 250 15.98 15.10 22.28
N GLU A 251 15.85 14.43 23.43
CA GLU A 251 16.20 13.01 23.61
C GLU A 251 14.95 12.14 23.51
N ILE A 252 15.03 11.08 22.69
CA ILE A 252 13.93 10.14 22.46
C ILE A 252 14.39 8.71 22.71
N PRO A 253 13.63 7.89 23.46
CA PRO A 253 13.98 6.50 23.67
C PRO A 253 13.77 5.67 22.39
N TYR A 254 14.50 4.56 22.30
CA TYR A 254 14.32 3.57 21.25
C TYR A 254 13.03 2.78 21.43
N SER A 255 12.42 2.38 20.31
CA SER A 255 11.15 1.68 20.27
C SER A 255 11.30 0.16 20.37
N CYS A 256 10.26 -0.51 20.87
CA CYS A 256 10.13 -1.96 20.91
C CYS A 256 8.97 -2.45 20.05
N ILE A 257 9.11 -3.67 19.54
CA ILE A 257 8.04 -4.38 18.85
C ILE A 257 7.21 -5.19 19.84
N TRP A 258 5.89 -5.06 19.71
CA TRP A 258 4.87 -5.73 20.48
C TRP A 258 3.88 -6.45 19.57
N THR A 259 3.31 -7.54 20.06
CA THR A 259 2.28 -8.30 19.36
C THR A 259 1.14 -8.68 20.28
N ALA A 260 -0.07 -8.83 19.74
CA ALA A 260 -1.21 -9.42 20.43
C ALA A 260 -1.98 -10.34 19.47
N ARG A 261 -2.48 -11.46 19.99
CA ARG A 261 -3.21 -12.48 19.24
C ARG A 261 -4.68 -12.39 19.59
N GLY A 262 -5.55 -12.38 18.58
CA GLY A 262 -7.00 -12.45 18.74
C GLY A 262 -7.52 -13.73 18.09
N LYS A 263 -8.49 -14.39 18.74
CA LYS A 263 -9.28 -15.48 18.14
C LYS A 263 -10.76 -15.15 18.22
N LEU A 264 -11.47 -15.31 17.12
CA LEU A 264 -12.93 -15.20 17.10
C LEU A 264 -13.55 -16.53 17.56
N LEU A 265 -14.27 -16.48 18.68
CA LEU A 265 -14.95 -17.62 19.27
C LEU A 265 -16.47 -17.57 19.00
N PRO A 266 -17.10 -18.75 18.82
CA PRO A 266 -18.55 -18.88 18.74
C PRO A 266 -19.21 -18.84 20.14
N GLY A 267 -20.43 -18.32 20.21
CA GLY A 267 -21.23 -18.27 21.43
C GLY A 267 -21.08 -16.99 22.25
N ASP A 268 -21.62 -17.05 23.46
CA ASP A 268 -21.80 -15.93 24.37
C ASP A 268 -20.50 -15.59 25.11
N ASP A 269 -20.06 -14.32 25.07
CA ASP A 269 -18.88 -13.84 25.80
C ASP A 269 -19.15 -13.91 27.32
N PRO A 270 -18.42 -14.76 28.07
CA PRO A 270 -18.63 -14.88 29.51
C PRO A 270 -18.37 -13.58 30.29
N MET A 271 -17.68 -12.61 29.70
CA MET A 271 -17.37 -11.30 30.29
C MET A 271 -18.50 -10.28 30.10
N THR A 272 -19.47 -10.52 29.20
CA THR A 272 -20.61 -9.63 28.94
C THR A 272 -21.97 -10.30 29.23
N PRO A 273 -22.20 -10.86 30.44
CA PRO A 273 -23.35 -11.74 30.74
C PRO A 273 -24.74 -11.07 30.69
N ASP A 274 -24.80 -9.76 30.48
CA ASP A 274 -26.04 -9.00 30.32
C ASP A 274 -26.57 -9.03 28.88
N PHE A 275 -25.75 -9.46 27.92
CA PHE A 275 -26.08 -9.62 26.51
C PHE A 275 -25.94 -11.09 26.11
N ALA A 276 -26.59 -11.50 25.03
CA ALA A 276 -26.52 -12.87 24.53
C ALA A 276 -25.88 -12.81 23.14
N GLU A 277 -24.59 -13.09 23.09
CA GLU A 277 -23.78 -13.02 21.88
C GLU A 277 -23.77 -14.38 21.16
N ALA A 278 -23.63 -14.36 19.84
CA ALA A 278 -23.35 -15.54 19.03
C ALA A 278 -21.88 -15.65 18.62
N SER A 279 -21.10 -14.57 18.72
CA SER A 279 -19.66 -14.59 18.48
C SER A 279 -18.98 -13.40 19.15
N HIS A 280 -17.72 -13.58 19.54
CA HIS A 280 -16.89 -12.55 20.17
C HIS A 280 -15.40 -12.84 19.95
N VAL A 281 -14.54 -11.84 20.18
CA VAL A 281 -13.08 -11.99 20.03
C VAL A 281 -12.43 -12.06 21.41
N VAL A 282 -11.59 -13.07 21.63
CA VAL A 282 -10.74 -13.16 22.82
C VAL A 282 -9.32 -12.76 22.44
N TRP A 283 -8.76 -11.79 23.16
CA TRP A 283 -7.39 -11.30 22.98
C TRP A 283 -6.44 -11.86 24.03
N THR A 284 -5.28 -12.34 23.59
CA THR A 284 -4.19 -12.71 24.48
C THR A 284 -3.53 -11.48 25.10
N ALA A 285 -2.82 -11.69 26.20
CA ALA A 285 -1.94 -10.67 26.75
C ALA A 285 -0.86 -10.28 25.72
N PRO A 286 -0.54 -8.98 25.56
CA PRO A 286 0.52 -8.53 24.66
C PRO A 286 1.88 -9.16 24.96
N GLU A 287 2.54 -9.65 23.92
CA GLU A 287 3.91 -10.17 23.95
C GLU A 287 4.89 -9.13 23.41
N ARG A 288 5.98 -8.89 24.13
CA ARG A 288 7.07 -8.02 23.65
C ARG A 288 8.14 -8.86 22.97
N LEU A 289 8.59 -8.45 21.79
CA LEU A 289 9.62 -9.18 21.04
C LEU A 289 11.03 -8.60 21.24
N THR A 290 11.17 -7.28 21.34
CA THR A 290 12.47 -6.60 21.38
C THR A 290 12.64 -5.76 22.63
N SER A 291 13.89 -5.44 23.01
CA SER A 291 14.18 -4.74 24.27
C SER A 291 14.44 -3.24 24.13
N GLY A 292 14.46 -2.72 22.89
CA GLY A 292 14.81 -1.33 22.60
C GLY A 292 16.31 -1.04 22.75
N VAL A 293 17.17 -2.06 22.61
CA VAL A 293 18.63 -1.84 22.46
C VAL A 293 18.93 -1.14 21.14
N ARG A 294 18.06 -1.34 20.14
CA ARG A 294 18.06 -0.72 18.82
C ARG A 294 16.67 -0.14 18.59
N ASP A 295 16.55 0.90 17.78
CA ASP A 295 15.28 1.61 17.56
C ASP A 295 14.48 0.93 16.45
N ALA A 296 13.40 0.25 16.85
CA ALA A 296 12.52 -0.45 15.92
C ALA A 296 11.54 0.48 15.20
N ASN A 297 11.30 0.23 13.91
CA ASN A 297 10.34 0.99 13.11
C ASN A 297 9.79 0.14 11.94
N LEU A 298 8.71 0.61 11.30
CA LEU A 298 8.07 0.01 10.13
C LEU A 298 7.81 -1.51 10.26
N PRO A 299 7.07 -1.96 11.29
CA PRO A 299 6.62 -3.34 11.34
C PRO A 299 5.73 -3.66 10.14
N ALA A 300 5.92 -4.85 9.57
CA ALA A 300 5.10 -5.42 8.51
C ALA A 300 4.77 -6.86 8.86
N VAL A 301 3.50 -7.23 8.77
CA VAL A 301 2.99 -8.56 9.12
C VAL A 301 2.20 -9.14 7.97
N ASP A 302 2.36 -10.45 7.74
CA ASP A 302 1.50 -11.22 6.86
C ASP A 302 1.12 -12.60 7.44
N CYS A 303 -0.13 -13.03 7.24
CA CYS A 303 -0.64 -14.31 7.73
C CYS A 303 -1.23 -15.16 6.60
N ALA A 304 -1.12 -16.48 6.71
CA ALA A 304 -1.64 -17.43 5.72
C ALA A 304 -2.43 -18.55 6.41
N GLY A 305 -3.67 -18.77 5.95
CA GLY A 305 -4.58 -19.78 6.51
C GLY A 305 -3.99 -21.20 6.48
N GLY A 306 -4.13 -21.90 7.60
CA GLY A 306 -3.56 -23.22 7.88
C GLY A 306 -2.05 -23.26 8.07
N ALA A 307 -1.32 -22.14 7.94
CA ALA A 307 0.14 -22.10 8.03
C ALA A 307 0.63 -21.32 9.26
N GLY A 308 0.42 -20.01 9.31
CA GLY A 308 1.04 -19.15 10.31
C GLY A 308 1.05 -17.68 9.96
N CYS A 309 1.74 -16.91 10.80
CA CYS A 309 1.99 -15.49 10.60
C CYS A 309 3.49 -15.20 10.68
N ALA A 310 3.95 -14.28 9.85
CA ALA A 310 5.32 -13.80 9.80
C ALA A 310 5.38 -12.28 9.97
N LEU A 311 6.45 -11.79 10.58
CA LEU A 311 6.64 -10.39 10.96
C LEU A 311 8.06 -9.96 10.62
N THR A 312 8.22 -8.77 10.02
CA THR A 312 9.51 -8.09 9.86
C THR A 312 9.46 -6.63 10.25
N TRP A 313 10.58 -6.05 10.63
CA TRP A 313 10.73 -4.62 10.93
C TRP A 313 12.20 -4.20 10.72
N GLN A 314 12.46 -2.89 10.71
CA GLN A 314 13.83 -2.36 10.68
C GLN A 314 14.28 -1.97 12.09
N GLU A 315 15.54 -2.23 12.46
CA GLU A 315 16.11 -1.71 13.71
C GLU A 315 17.44 -0.98 13.51
N ASP A 316 17.40 0.32 13.83
CA ASP A 316 18.56 1.21 13.74
C ASP A 316 19.37 1.17 15.06
N PRO A 317 20.67 0.87 15.03
CA PRO A 317 21.50 0.77 16.23
C PRO A 317 21.80 2.12 16.90
N GLU A 318 21.67 3.24 16.19
CA GLU A 318 21.99 4.59 16.70
C GLU A 318 20.74 5.48 16.84
N GLY A 319 19.55 4.92 16.59
CA GLY A 319 18.28 5.63 16.60
C GLY A 319 17.88 6.11 15.21
N LEU A 320 16.58 6.33 15.00
CA LEU A 320 16.07 6.72 13.69
C LEU A 320 16.76 7.96 13.13
N ARG A 321 17.12 7.92 11.85
CA ARG A 321 17.83 9.01 11.21
C ARG A 321 16.85 9.90 10.44
N PRO A 322 16.80 11.22 10.70
CA PRO A 322 15.90 12.12 9.98
C PRO A 322 16.30 12.26 8.51
N GLY A 323 15.30 12.34 7.62
CA GLY A 323 15.49 12.65 6.22
C GLY A 323 15.96 14.10 5.98
N LYS A 324 16.67 14.36 4.87
CA LYS A 324 17.17 15.72 4.51
C LYS A 324 16.18 16.58 3.70
N GLY A 325 14.92 16.14 3.51
CA GLY A 325 13.88 16.95 2.85
C GLY A 325 14.11 17.27 1.38
N LEU A 326 14.80 16.42 0.62
CA LEU A 326 15.08 16.65 -0.82
C LEU A 326 14.13 15.89 -1.77
N GLY A 327 13.05 15.29 -1.27
CA GLY A 327 12.03 14.61 -2.08
C GLY A 327 11.01 13.84 -1.23
N PRO A 328 9.96 13.25 -1.84
CA PRO A 328 8.87 12.60 -1.11
C PRO A 328 9.44 11.46 -0.26
N GLY A 329 9.24 11.54 1.06
CA GLY A 329 10.11 10.90 2.05
C GLY A 329 10.73 11.91 3.01
N GLU A 330 10.10 13.06 3.17
CA GLU A 330 10.40 13.99 4.24
C GLU A 330 10.17 13.34 5.61
N GLY A 331 10.80 13.90 6.65
CA GLY A 331 10.59 13.45 8.02
C GLY A 331 11.17 12.07 8.37
N TRP A 332 10.50 11.39 9.31
CA TRP A 332 10.97 10.22 10.03
C TRP A 332 10.61 8.90 9.36
N SER A 333 10.48 8.91 8.02
CA SER A 333 9.97 7.81 7.20
C SER A 333 10.85 6.56 7.15
N GLY A 334 11.97 6.53 7.88
CA GLY A 334 12.94 5.43 7.88
C GLY A 334 13.64 5.19 6.53
N ALA A 335 13.58 6.16 5.62
CA ALA A 335 14.24 6.05 4.31
C ALA A 335 15.77 6.11 4.41
N ILE A 336 16.30 6.83 5.38
CA ILE A 336 17.73 6.90 5.66
C ILE A 336 17.92 6.27 7.03
N ALA A 337 18.95 5.46 7.18
CA ALA A 337 19.28 4.82 8.44
C ALA A 337 20.80 4.94 8.71
N ASN A 338 21.20 4.57 9.91
CA ASN A 338 22.62 4.44 10.25
C ASN A 338 23.19 3.12 9.73
N ALA A 339 24.51 3.08 9.54
CA ALA A 339 25.19 1.84 9.18
C ALA A 339 24.87 0.75 10.21
N LYS A 340 24.81 -0.50 9.74
CA LYS A 340 24.40 -1.69 10.48
C LYS A 340 22.91 -1.81 10.79
N THR A 341 22.06 -0.93 10.27
CA THR A 341 20.60 -1.12 10.37
C THR A 341 20.22 -2.39 9.62
N ASP A 342 19.48 -3.27 10.29
CA ASP A 342 19.08 -4.58 9.76
C ASP A 342 17.55 -4.70 9.69
N ILE A 343 17.10 -5.55 8.77
CA ILE A 343 15.74 -6.09 8.78
C ILE A 343 15.73 -7.32 9.69
N TRP A 344 14.79 -7.32 10.63
CA TRP A 344 14.55 -8.39 11.57
C TRP A 344 13.33 -9.22 11.17
N TYR A 345 13.30 -10.46 11.63
CA TYR A 345 12.29 -11.46 11.29
C TYR A 345 11.82 -12.24 12.53
N SER A 346 10.52 -12.54 12.62
CA SER A 346 9.91 -13.41 13.63
C SER A 346 8.64 -14.06 13.05
N TYR A 347 8.20 -15.18 13.62
CA TYR A 347 7.02 -15.90 13.14
C TYR A 347 6.34 -16.73 14.23
N ILE A 348 5.13 -17.22 13.93
CA ILE A 348 4.37 -18.19 14.73
C ILE A 348 3.55 -19.08 13.78
N THR A 349 3.44 -20.38 14.09
CA THR A 349 2.60 -21.31 13.31
C THR A 349 1.16 -21.30 13.80
N PHE A 350 0.21 -21.73 12.97
CA PHE A 350 -1.21 -21.81 13.35
C PHE A 350 -1.47 -22.80 14.51
N ALA A 351 -0.81 -23.95 14.51
CA ALA A 351 -0.92 -24.96 15.58
C ALA A 351 -0.49 -24.39 16.95
N ASP A 352 0.43 -23.42 16.96
CA ASP A 352 0.93 -22.79 18.17
C ASP A 352 0.14 -21.54 18.59
N PHE A 353 -0.68 -20.99 17.70
CA PHE A 353 -1.26 -19.66 17.85
C PHE A 353 -2.22 -19.56 19.05
N ASP A 354 -3.04 -20.60 19.22
CA ASP A 354 -4.17 -20.63 20.16
C ASP A 354 -3.81 -21.22 21.54
N LEU A 355 -2.58 -21.71 21.70
CA LEU A 355 -2.13 -22.35 22.94
C LEU A 355 -1.87 -21.29 24.01
N VAL A 356 -2.51 -21.45 25.17
CA VAL A 356 -2.42 -20.53 26.31
C VAL A 356 -2.18 -21.25 27.63
N PHE A 357 -1.68 -20.51 28.63
CA PHE A 357 -1.53 -21.02 30.00
C PHE A 357 -2.91 -21.23 30.66
N PRO A 358 -3.19 -22.39 31.27
CA PRO A 358 -4.52 -22.74 31.78
C PRO A 358 -4.96 -21.95 33.01
N ASP A 359 -4.04 -21.30 33.73
CA ASP A 359 -4.36 -20.46 34.89
C ASP A 359 -4.12 -18.96 34.65
N GLY A 360 -3.81 -18.58 33.40
CA GLY A 360 -3.53 -17.20 33.00
C GLY A 360 -2.27 -16.60 33.63
N THR A 361 -1.50 -17.37 34.41
CA THR A 361 -0.28 -16.90 35.05
C THR A 361 0.97 -17.43 34.38
N ASP A 362 2.02 -16.61 34.42
CA ASP A 362 3.36 -17.06 34.09
C ASP A 362 3.89 -17.98 35.18
N THR A 363 3.82 -19.29 34.96
CA THR A 363 4.33 -20.24 35.93
C THR A 363 5.78 -20.58 35.62
N GLU A 364 6.66 -20.36 36.60
CA GLU A 364 8.05 -20.87 36.62
C GLU A 364 8.14 -22.40 36.45
N ASN A 365 7.01 -23.12 36.48
CA ASN A 365 6.94 -24.57 36.30
C ASN A 365 5.93 -24.90 35.20
N LEU A 366 6.12 -26.03 34.54
CA LEU A 366 5.15 -26.56 33.59
C LEU A 366 3.76 -26.71 34.23
N PRO A 367 2.68 -26.33 33.54
CA PRO A 367 1.33 -26.64 33.95
C PRO A 367 1.17 -28.16 34.13
N ALA A 368 0.53 -28.58 35.22
CA ALA A 368 0.39 -30.01 35.54
C ALA A 368 -0.36 -30.82 34.46
N ASP A 369 -1.24 -30.14 33.72
CA ASP A 369 -2.10 -30.71 32.68
C ASP A 369 -1.70 -30.22 31.26
N GLY A 370 -0.57 -29.52 31.10
CA GLY A 370 -0.15 -28.90 29.83
C GLY A 370 -0.88 -27.59 29.49
N PRO A 371 -0.59 -26.96 28.35
CA PRO A 371 -1.37 -25.83 27.85
C PRO A 371 -2.76 -26.28 27.40
N VAL A 372 -3.63 -25.29 27.22
CA VAL A 372 -4.98 -25.47 26.71
C VAL A 372 -5.21 -24.53 25.53
N LEU A 373 -6.20 -24.83 24.69
CA LEU A 373 -6.65 -23.89 23.67
C LEU A 373 -7.34 -22.69 24.34
N ILE A 374 -7.33 -21.54 23.67
CA ILE A 374 -7.94 -20.31 24.18
C ILE A 374 -9.43 -20.46 24.51
N GLU A 375 -10.17 -21.25 23.73
CA GLU A 375 -11.58 -21.59 23.97
C GLU A 375 -11.80 -22.45 25.24
N ASP A 376 -10.88 -23.37 25.53
CA ASP A 376 -10.92 -24.19 26.74
C ASP A 376 -10.58 -23.34 27.98
N TYR A 377 -9.66 -22.39 27.84
CA TYR A 377 -9.33 -21.42 28.89
C TYR A 377 -10.53 -20.53 29.23
N GLU A 378 -11.19 -19.98 28.22
CA GLU A 378 -12.42 -19.20 28.41
C GLU A 378 -13.50 -20.03 29.14
N ALA A 379 -13.74 -21.25 28.67
CA ALA A 379 -14.73 -22.14 29.28
C ALA A 379 -14.40 -22.46 30.74
N ALA A 380 -13.12 -22.53 31.10
CA ALA A 380 -12.66 -22.78 32.47
C ALA A 380 -12.79 -21.54 33.37
N MET A 381 -12.48 -20.35 32.85
CA MET A 381 -12.44 -19.09 33.62
C MET A 381 -13.80 -18.38 33.72
N GLY A 382 -14.63 -18.49 32.69
CA GLY A 382 -15.93 -17.82 32.61
C GLY A 382 -15.83 -16.31 32.91
N THR A 383 -16.67 -15.80 33.81
CA THR A 383 -16.69 -14.36 34.17
C THR A 383 -15.43 -13.86 34.88
N GLU A 384 -14.54 -14.75 35.33
CA GLU A 384 -13.25 -14.38 35.97
C GLU A 384 -12.09 -14.32 34.95
N MET A 385 -12.39 -14.48 33.66
CA MET A 385 -11.41 -14.42 32.59
C MET A 385 -10.70 -13.06 32.54
N ASP A 386 -9.39 -13.13 32.36
CA ASP A 386 -8.51 -12.04 31.93
C ASP A 386 -7.82 -12.47 30.64
N ARG A 387 -7.15 -11.54 29.95
CA ARG A 387 -6.42 -11.81 28.71
C ARG A 387 -5.45 -12.99 28.91
N PRO A 388 -5.69 -14.16 28.28
CA PRO A 388 -4.83 -15.31 28.50
C PRO A 388 -3.42 -15.04 28.03
N LYS A 389 -2.43 -15.57 28.76
CA LYS A 389 -1.03 -15.49 28.33
C LYS A 389 -0.76 -16.59 27.28
N PRO A 390 -0.14 -16.25 26.13
CA PRO A 390 0.30 -17.24 25.14
C PRO A 390 1.28 -18.25 25.75
N TYR A 391 1.10 -19.53 25.42
CA TYR A 391 1.99 -20.62 25.87
C TYR A 391 3.17 -20.84 24.94
N VAL A 392 2.95 -20.85 23.62
CA VAL A 392 4.06 -20.86 22.66
C VAL A 392 4.29 -19.41 22.22
N PRO A 393 5.39 -18.77 22.64
CA PRO A 393 5.66 -17.39 22.27
C PRO A 393 6.03 -17.27 20.79
N MET A 394 5.94 -16.06 20.23
CA MET A 394 6.52 -15.76 18.91
C MET A 394 8.01 -16.14 18.87
N ALA A 395 8.51 -16.59 17.72
CA ALA A 395 9.93 -16.91 17.55
C ALA A 395 10.82 -15.72 17.94
N ILE A 396 11.96 -15.99 18.58
CA ILE A 396 12.92 -14.94 18.91
C ILE A 396 13.31 -14.15 17.64
N PRO A 397 13.43 -12.82 17.71
CA PRO A 397 13.86 -12.05 16.54
C PRO A 397 15.22 -12.50 16.02
N VAL A 398 15.29 -12.72 14.71
CA VAL A 398 16.52 -13.05 13.97
C VAL A 398 16.79 -11.98 12.92
N ARG A 399 18.06 -11.78 12.57
CA ARG A 399 18.44 -10.86 11.49
C ARG A 399 18.25 -11.55 10.15
N LEU A 400 17.65 -10.85 9.19
CA LEU A 400 17.51 -11.33 7.82
C LEU A 400 18.65 -10.81 6.93
N THR A 401 19.08 -9.58 7.18
CA THR A 401 20.15 -8.89 6.45
C THR A 401 21.47 -8.94 7.21
N ASP A 402 22.58 -8.85 6.50
CA ASP A 402 23.94 -9.05 7.01
C ASP A 402 24.70 -7.73 7.28
N ASN A 403 23.98 -6.66 7.70
CA ASN A 403 24.60 -5.33 7.81
C ASN A 403 25.46 -5.15 9.06
N ASP A 404 25.44 -6.04 10.04
CA ASP A 404 26.30 -5.87 11.22
C ASP A 404 27.78 -6.14 10.92
N MET A 405 28.63 -5.66 11.83
CA MET A 405 30.06 -5.89 11.76
C MET A 405 30.46 -7.10 12.60
N CYS A 406 30.92 -8.18 11.95
CA CYS A 406 31.51 -9.32 12.65
C CYS A 406 33.03 -9.17 12.80
N LYS A 407 33.51 -9.28 14.05
CA LYS A 407 34.94 -9.17 14.39
C LYS A 407 35.46 -10.47 14.97
N ALA A 408 36.63 -10.92 14.55
CA ALA A 408 37.34 -12.08 15.11
C ALA A 408 38.13 -11.72 16.39
N SER A 409 37.68 -10.72 17.14
CA SER A 409 38.34 -10.22 18.34
C SER A 409 37.36 -10.16 19.50
N THR A 410 37.80 -10.55 20.69
CA THR A 410 36.98 -10.48 21.90
C THR A 410 36.56 -9.04 22.21
N GLY A 411 35.28 -8.85 22.50
CA GLY A 411 34.73 -7.66 23.11
C GLY A 411 35.09 -7.53 24.58
N THR A 412 34.27 -6.78 25.32
CA THR A 412 34.49 -6.58 26.76
C THR A 412 34.29 -7.89 27.51
N ASN A 413 35.25 -8.29 28.35
CA ASN A 413 35.27 -9.54 29.16
C ASN A 413 35.69 -10.84 28.45
N GLY A 414 36.13 -10.82 27.20
CA GLY A 414 36.72 -12.01 26.55
C GLY A 414 35.75 -12.85 25.71
N SER A 415 34.55 -12.33 25.43
CA SER A 415 33.47 -12.92 24.62
C SER A 415 33.22 -12.07 23.36
N PRO A 416 32.52 -12.58 22.32
CA PRO A 416 32.13 -11.75 21.17
C PRO A 416 31.20 -10.61 21.60
N GLU A 417 31.21 -9.49 20.85
CA GLU A 417 30.17 -8.44 21.00
C GLU A 417 28.82 -8.97 20.52
N ASP A 418 28.83 -9.67 19.38
CA ASP A 418 27.67 -10.29 18.75
C ASP A 418 27.90 -11.81 18.60
N PRO A 419 27.23 -12.67 19.41
CA PRO A 419 27.51 -14.10 19.45
C PRO A 419 27.35 -14.81 18.10
N PHE A 420 26.32 -14.47 17.33
CA PHE A 420 26.05 -15.08 16.01
C PHE A 420 27.25 -15.06 15.06
N CYS A 421 28.15 -14.08 15.18
CA CYS A 421 29.33 -14.00 14.34
C CYS A 421 30.29 -15.18 14.53
N TRP A 422 30.27 -15.86 15.68
CA TRP A 422 31.23 -16.90 16.06
C TRP A 422 30.64 -18.29 16.15
N ILE A 423 29.32 -18.41 15.94
CA ILE A 423 28.56 -19.66 16.03
C ILE A 423 28.68 -20.42 14.70
N ASP A 424 28.86 -21.73 14.83
CA ASP A 424 28.64 -22.69 13.74
C ASP A 424 27.16 -23.12 13.75
N PHE A 425 26.38 -22.57 12.82
CA PHE A 425 24.97 -22.84 12.66
C PHE A 425 24.70 -24.26 12.14
N ASP A 426 25.67 -24.94 11.52
CA ASP A 426 25.57 -26.36 11.15
C ASP A 426 25.37 -27.26 12.37
N SER A 427 25.81 -26.81 13.54
CA SER A 427 25.70 -27.54 14.81
C SER A 427 24.65 -26.99 15.77
N ILE A 428 23.85 -25.99 15.36
CA ILE A 428 22.95 -25.28 16.28
C ILE A 428 21.84 -26.18 16.85
N ASP A 429 21.48 -27.25 16.15
CA ASP A 429 20.48 -28.22 16.61
C ASP A 429 20.97 -29.06 17.82
N ASP A 430 22.28 -29.06 18.10
CA ASP A 430 22.84 -29.66 19.32
C ASP A 430 22.73 -28.71 20.54
N TRP A 431 22.31 -27.46 20.34
CA TRP A 431 22.13 -26.48 21.42
C TRP A 431 20.71 -26.57 21.99
N ASP A 432 20.62 -26.65 23.32
CA ASP A 432 19.38 -26.80 24.07
C ASP A 432 19.43 -25.99 25.38
N TYR A 433 18.32 -26.01 26.12
CA TYR A 433 18.20 -25.34 27.43
C TYR A 433 19.29 -25.73 28.44
N SER A 434 19.90 -26.91 28.30
CA SER A 434 20.89 -27.46 29.24
C SER A 434 22.31 -26.98 28.96
N ASN A 435 22.61 -26.58 27.73
CA ASN A 435 23.96 -26.22 27.29
C ASN A 435 24.09 -24.80 26.71
N ILE A 436 23.00 -24.13 26.30
CA ILE A 436 23.02 -22.80 25.64
C ILE A 436 23.89 -21.76 26.35
N ILE A 437 23.74 -21.60 27.67
CA ILE A 437 24.58 -20.65 28.45
C ILE A 437 26.05 -21.05 28.41
N THR A 438 26.34 -22.35 28.55
CA THR A 438 27.72 -22.83 28.57
C THR A 438 28.38 -22.68 27.20
N ASN A 439 27.61 -22.88 26.12
CA ASN A 439 28.08 -22.70 24.75
C ASN A 439 28.36 -21.22 24.48
N LEU A 440 27.41 -20.33 24.76
CA LEU A 440 27.57 -18.87 24.61
C LEU A 440 28.72 -18.29 25.46
N GLU A 441 28.85 -18.70 26.74
CA GLU A 441 29.98 -18.31 27.60
C GLU A 441 31.31 -18.93 27.15
N GLY A 442 31.25 -20.05 26.41
CA GLY A 442 32.39 -20.79 25.89
C GLY A 442 33.04 -20.17 24.64
N LEU A 443 32.33 -19.25 23.96
CA LEU A 443 32.79 -18.52 22.78
C LEU A 443 33.96 -17.57 23.14
N THR A 444 35.18 -18.12 23.16
CA THR A 444 36.43 -17.38 23.38
C THR A 444 37.18 -17.03 22.09
N GLY A 445 36.62 -17.47 20.96
CA GLY A 445 36.97 -17.19 19.56
C GLY A 445 35.92 -17.85 18.66
N PRO A 446 35.98 -17.64 17.33
CA PRO A 446 35.10 -18.33 16.37
C PRO A 446 35.17 -19.85 16.53
N GLU A 447 34.01 -20.51 16.48
CA GLU A 447 33.93 -21.97 16.43
C GLU A 447 34.55 -22.52 15.14
N GLU A 448 35.04 -23.77 15.18
CA GLU A 448 35.49 -24.45 13.97
C GLU A 448 34.25 -24.77 13.14
N GLY A 449 34.06 -24.08 12.01
CA GLY A 449 32.84 -24.18 11.20
C GLY A 449 32.03 -22.89 11.14
N ALA A 450 32.32 -21.89 12.00
CA ALA A 450 31.51 -20.67 12.10
C ALA A 450 31.22 -20.00 10.74
N ASP A 451 29.93 -19.87 10.40
CA ASP A 451 29.43 -19.43 9.10
C ASP A 451 29.85 -18.00 8.78
N PHE A 452 29.74 -17.13 9.79
CA PHE A 452 30.03 -15.69 9.65
C PHE A 452 31.47 -15.31 9.98
N CYS A 453 32.31 -16.28 10.39
CA CYS A 453 33.71 -16.02 10.74
C CYS A 453 34.63 -17.21 10.49
N THR A 454 34.49 -17.84 9.32
CA THR A 454 35.33 -18.95 8.87
C THR A 454 36.81 -18.54 8.81
N THR A 455 37.08 -17.33 8.34
CA THR A 455 38.40 -16.70 8.39
C THR A 455 38.30 -15.24 8.82
N TYR A 456 39.43 -14.54 8.96
CA TYR A 456 39.42 -13.12 9.28
C TYR A 456 40.63 -12.40 8.68
N GLU A 457 40.42 -11.15 8.28
CA GLU A 457 41.43 -10.32 7.65
C GLU A 457 41.55 -8.96 8.36
N PRO A 458 42.75 -8.35 8.40
CA PRO A 458 42.94 -7.06 9.02
C PRO A 458 42.39 -5.95 8.11
N TRP A 459 41.36 -5.25 8.58
CA TRP A 459 40.79 -4.08 7.91
C TRP A 459 41.01 -2.82 8.74
N THR A 460 41.44 -1.73 8.11
CA THR A 460 41.61 -0.44 8.81
C THR A 460 40.43 0.44 8.49
N ASN A 461 39.67 0.81 9.53
CA ASN A 461 38.51 1.66 9.37
C ASN A 461 38.92 3.10 8.98
N PRO A 462 37.99 3.93 8.48
CA PRO A 462 38.28 5.33 8.15
C PRO A 462 38.81 6.16 9.34
N GLY A 463 38.53 5.73 10.57
CA GLY A 463 39.10 6.30 11.81
C GLY A 463 40.53 5.89 12.13
N GLY A 464 41.21 5.10 11.26
CA GLY A 464 42.59 4.68 11.41
C GLY A 464 42.82 3.51 12.38
N THR A 465 41.76 2.82 12.82
CA THR A 465 41.83 1.65 13.70
C THR A 465 41.79 0.36 12.88
N THR A 466 42.79 -0.49 13.05
CA THR A 466 42.80 -1.83 12.43
C THR A 466 42.00 -2.82 13.27
N LEU A 467 40.99 -3.43 12.66
CA LEU A 467 40.11 -4.45 13.22
C LEU A 467 40.37 -5.78 12.49
N SER A 468 40.21 -6.91 13.18
CA SER A 468 40.17 -8.22 12.53
C SER A 468 38.73 -8.51 12.13
N ILE A 469 38.39 -8.26 10.87
CA ILE A 469 37.04 -8.46 10.34
C ILE A 469 36.87 -9.92 9.91
N CYS A 470 35.73 -10.49 10.27
CA CYS A 470 35.37 -11.83 9.86
C CYS A 470 35.01 -11.90 8.37
N VAL A 471 35.44 -12.99 7.74
CA VAL A 471 35.07 -13.37 6.38
C VAL A 471 34.25 -14.65 6.49
N THR A 472 33.05 -14.60 5.93
CA THR A 472 32.06 -15.70 5.92
C THR A 472 32.55 -16.87 5.05
N GLU A 473 31.88 -18.02 5.13
CA GLU A 473 32.21 -19.18 4.28
C GLU A 473 32.01 -18.90 2.77
N ASP A 474 31.03 -18.06 2.44
CA ASP A 474 30.73 -17.61 1.08
C ASP A 474 31.61 -16.43 0.60
N GLY A 475 32.54 -15.97 1.44
CA GLY A 475 33.58 -15.00 1.09
C GLY A 475 33.20 -13.53 1.30
N ARG A 476 32.02 -13.22 1.85
CA ARG A 476 31.62 -11.87 2.25
C ARG A 476 32.45 -11.36 3.43
N TRP A 477 32.74 -10.07 3.40
CA TRP A 477 33.42 -9.38 4.49
C TRP A 477 32.41 -8.63 5.34
N MET A 478 32.26 -9.02 6.60
CA MET A 478 31.27 -8.46 7.53
C MET A 478 31.75 -7.13 8.13
N ILE A 479 31.91 -6.10 7.29
CA ILE A 479 32.47 -4.79 7.65
C ILE A 479 31.46 -3.82 8.29
N GLY A 480 30.17 -4.14 8.21
CA GLY A 480 29.05 -3.34 8.74
C GLY A 480 29.02 -1.87 8.32
N ARG A 481 29.05 -1.63 7.00
CA ARG A 481 28.99 -0.28 6.38
C ARG A 481 27.70 0.02 5.64
N VAL A 482 26.88 -1.00 5.43
CA VAL A 482 25.59 -0.94 4.73
C VAL A 482 24.46 -0.83 5.74
N ALA A 483 23.23 -0.68 5.25
CA ALA A 483 22.04 -0.50 6.06
C ALA A 483 20.82 -0.87 5.22
N SER A 484 19.98 -1.78 5.72
CA SER A 484 18.73 -2.17 5.05
C SER A 484 17.52 -1.48 5.67
N THR A 485 16.56 -1.09 4.84
CA THR A 485 15.39 -0.29 5.22
C THR A 485 14.16 -0.69 4.41
N ARG A 486 12.96 -0.31 4.87
CA ARG A 486 11.70 -0.40 4.11
C ARG A 486 11.43 -1.77 3.49
N VAL A 487 11.29 -2.77 4.34
CA VAL A 487 10.88 -4.11 3.93
C VAL A 487 9.39 -4.13 3.54
N ARG A 488 9.05 -4.90 2.51
CA ARG A 488 7.68 -5.36 2.23
C ARG A 488 7.68 -6.85 2.02
N MET A 489 6.60 -7.51 2.42
CA MET A 489 6.45 -8.97 2.33
C MET A 489 5.08 -9.40 1.80
N ALA A 490 5.01 -10.64 1.32
CA ALA A 490 3.77 -11.39 1.13
C ALA A 490 4.00 -12.87 1.46
N LEU A 491 2.98 -13.51 2.01
CA LEU A 491 2.97 -14.90 2.44
C LEU A 491 1.90 -15.68 1.66
N LYS A 492 2.30 -16.79 1.02
CA LYS A 492 1.41 -17.63 0.22
C LYS A 492 1.43 -19.09 0.71
N PRO A 493 0.29 -19.64 1.15
CA PRO A 493 0.25 -20.98 1.73
C PRO A 493 0.41 -22.08 0.67
N TYR A 494 1.05 -23.17 1.06
CA TYR A 494 1.17 -24.41 0.29
C TYR A 494 1.04 -25.63 1.22
N SER A 495 0.80 -26.81 0.65
CA SER A 495 0.71 -28.06 1.42
C SER A 495 1.99 -28.87 1.23
N PRO A 496 2.88 -28.94 2.25
CA PRO A 496 4.12 -29.69 2.16
C PRO A 496 3.88 -31.20 2.01
N VAL A 497 4.80 -31.89 1.33
CA VAL A 497 4.79 -33.36 1.30
C VAL A 497 5.00 -33.91 2.70
N GLY A 498 4.08 -34.78 3.15
CA GLY A 498 4.18 -35.41 4.47
C GLY A 498 3.74 -34.51 5.64
N ALA A 499 2.97 -33.45 5.36
CA ALA A 499 2.29 -32.67 6.39
C ALA A 499 1.59 -33.58 7.41
N VAL A 500 1.82 -33.29 8.69
CA VAL A 500 1.19 -33.97 9.82
C VAL A 500 0.12 -33.07 10.40
N ASP A 501 -0.54 -33.54 11.45
CA ASP A 501 -1.49 -32.80 12.29
C ASP A 501 -0.76 -32.66 13.64
N MET A 502 -0.27 -31.46 13.93
CA MET A 502 0.58 -31.09 15.05
C MET A 502 -0.24 -30.77 16.30
N ASP A 503 -1.43 -30.18 16.17
CA ASP A 503 -2.30 -29.81 17.30
C ASP A 503 -3.38 -30.86 17.64
N GLY A 504 -3.58 -31.85 16.78
CA GLY A 504 -4.50 -32.96 16.96
C GLY A 504 -5.95 -32.64 16.61
N ASP A 505 -6.20 -31.56 15.86
CA ASP A 505 -7.55 -31.12 15.45
C ASP A 505 -8.13 -31.96 14.29
N GLY A 506 -7.32 -32.82 13.67
CA GLY A 506 -7.71 -33.66 12.53
C GLY A 506 -7.43 -33.04 11.16
N THR A 507 -6.83 -31.85 11.11
CA THR A 507 -6.39 -31.10 9.93
C THR A 507 -4.87 -31.16 9.85
N VAL A 508 -4.33 -31.42 8.66
CA VAL A 508 -2.87 -31.36 8.48
C VAL A 508 -2.42 -29.92 8.26
N GLU A 509 -1.35 -29.49 8.93
CA GLU A 509 -0.87 -28.12 8.80
C GLU A 509 -0.27 -27.85 7.42
N LYS A 510 -0.51 -26.63 6.94
CA LYS A 510 0.15 -26.08 5.77
C LYS A 510 1.45 -25.41 6.19
N SER A 511 2.28 -25.10 5.21
CA SER A 511 3.33 -24.10 5.37
C SER A 511 3.08 -22.96 4.39
N ALA A 512 3.97 -21.97 4.34
CA ALA A 512 3.84 -20.86 3.42
C ALA A 512 5.19 -20.36 2.91
N TRP A 513 5.22 -20.00 1.63
CA TRP A 513 6.34 -19.30 1.03
C TRP A 513 6.23 -17.81 1.36
N LEU A 514 7.29 -17.29 1.98
CA LEU A 514 7.48 -15.88 2.23
C LEU A 514 8.27 -15.28 1.07
N SER A 515 7.83 -14.14 0.57
CA SER A 515 8.55 -13.32 -0.41
C SER A 515 8.68 -11.91 0.14
N LEU A 516 9.89 -11.36 0.16
CA LEU A 516 10.13 -10.01 0.65
C LEU A 516 11.34 -9.37 -0.04
N ALA A 517 11.44 -8.05 0.00
CA ALA A 517 12.68 -7.36 -0.35
C ALA A 517 12.93 -6.16 0.56
N ALA A 518 14.20 -5.76 0.68
CA ALA A 518 14.64 -4.61 1.44
C ALA A 518 15.48 -3.66 0.58
N GLU A 519 15.44 -2.37 0.90
CA GLU A 519 16.31 -1.35 0.29
C GLU A 519 17.61 -1.25 1.09
N GLU A 520 18.75 -1.54 0.46
CA GLU A 520 20.06 -1.48 1.11
C GLU A 520 20.90 -0.33 0.57
N THR A 521 21.58 0.40 1.47
CA THR A 521 22.51 1.46 1.08
C THR A 521 23.80 0.88 0.49
N LYS A 522 24.38 1.55 -0.52
CA LYS A 522 25.56 1.06 -1.26
C LYS A 522 26.91 1.13 -0.52
N ALA A 523 26.87 1.40 0.79
CA ALA A 523 27.99 1.91 1.59
C ALA A 523 28.61 3.18 0.98
N LEU A 524 29.26 4.00 1.80
CA LEU A 524 30.07 5.09 1.26
C LEU A 524 31.24 4.44 0.53
N GLY A 525 31.35 4.60 -0.79
CA GLY A 525 32.49 4.10 -1.56
C GLY A 525 33.82 4.33 -0.81
N ILE A 526 34.72 3.36 -0.89
CA ILE A 526 36.08 3.51 -0.36
C ILE A 526 36.75 4.61 -1.19
N THR A 527 36.92 5.79 -0.59
CA THR A 527 37.62 6.88 -1.27
C THR A 527 39.06 6.44 -1.55
N VAL A 528 39.38 6.31 -2.84
CA VAL A 528 40.75 6.11 -3.28
C VAL A 528 41.45 7.46 -3.08
N GLU A 529 42.25 7.53 -2.02
CA GLU A 529 43.05 8.66 -1.57
C GLU A 529 42.30 9.85 -0.95
N GLU A 530 42.87 10.32 0.17
CA GLU A 530 42.48 11.46 0.99
C GLU A 530 42.51 12.81 0.21
N SER A 531 41.63 13.03 -0.76
CA SER A 531 41.31 14.39 -1.19
C SER A 531 40.16 14.92 -0.36
N GLU A 532 40.45 15.84 0.56
CA GLU A 532 39.47 16.68 1.31
C GLU A 532 38.59 17.57 0.39
N GLU A 533 38.54 17.29 -0.92
CA GLU A 533 37.94 18.14 -1.96
C GLU A 533 36.75 17.48 -2.68
N TYR A 534 36.49 16.18 -2.48
CA TYR A 534 35.38 15.47 -3.13
C TYR A 534 34.61 14.61 -2.11
N ASP A 535 33.29 14.81 -2.05
CA ASP A 535 32.39 13.89 -1.36
C ASP A 535 32.40 12.53 -2.12
N PRO A 536 32.36 11.38 -1.42
CA PRO A 536 32.27 10.09 -2.09
C PRO A 536 31.04 10.06 -3.01
N VAL A 537 31.25 9.66 -4.27
CA VAL A 537 30.16 9.33 -5.20
C VAL A 537 29.59 7.99 -4.79
N ASP A 538 28.82 7.99 -3.70
CA ASP A 538 27.79 6.98 -3.52
C ASP A 538 26.71 7.46 -2.55
N ILE A 539 25.56 7.85 -3.11
CA ILE A 539 24.32 8.11 -2.37
C ILE A 539 23.21 7.39 -3.14
N GLY A 540 23.27 6.05 -3.16
CA GLY A 540 22.24 5.21 -3.77
C GLY A 540 21.78 4.08 -2.86
N LYS A 541 20.76 3.36 -3.34
CA LYS A 541 20.28 2.11 -2.75
C LYS A 541 20.11 1.04 -3.82
N ASP A 542 20.25 -0.20 -3.40
CA ASP A 542 19.90 -1.39 -4.17
C ASP A 542 18.73 -2.11 -3.51
N VAL A 543 18.01 -2.92 -4.28
CA VAL A 543 16.89 -3.71 -3.77
C VAL A 543 17.27 -5.19 -3.77
N PHE A 544 17.28 -5.79 -2.58
CA PHE A 544 17.63 -7.20 -2.37
C PHE A 544 16.39 -8.01 -2.03
N TYR A 545 16.12 -9.06 -2.80
CA TYR A 545 14.95 -9.92 -2.72
C TYR A 545 15.26 -11.28 -2.08
N TYR A 546 14.29 -11.77 -1.30
CA TYR A 546 14.38 -13.00 -0.52
C TYR A 546 13.09 -13.80 -0.69
N SER A 547 13.21 -15.12 -0.81
CA SER A 547 12.06 -16.01 -0.70
C SER A 547 12.42 -17.36 -0.10
N PHE A 548 11.65 -17.81 0.88
CA PHE A 548 11.87 -19.04 1.64
C PHE A 548 10.61 -19.50 2.37
N ASP A 549 10.62 -20.72 2.91
CA ASP A 549 9.53 -21.23 3.76
C ASP A 549 9.60 -20.54 5.13
N PHE A 550 8.54 -19.83 5.53
CA PHE A 550 8.54 -18.99 6.72
C PHE A 550 8.77 -19.79 8.03
N ALA A 551 8.32 -21.05 8.10
CA ALA A 551 8.51 -21.90 9.27
C ALA A 551 9.83 -22.67 9.23
N LYS A 552 10.55 -22.60 8.11
CA LYS A 552 11.88 -23.19 7.91
C LYS A 552 12.84 -22.16 7.32
N PRO A 553 13.12 -21.06 8.03
CA PRO A 553 14.07 -20.04 7.57
C PRO A 553 15.51 -20.56 7.46
N TYR A 554 15.75 -21.84 7.76
CA TYR A 554 17.04 -22.47 7.90
C TYR A 554 17.46 -23.37 6.71
N ASN A 555 16.71 -23.44 5.62
CA ASN A 555 17.09 -24.23 4.42
C ASN A 555 17.62 -23.33 3.28
N LEU A 556 18.50 -22.38 3.58
CA LEU A 556 18.79 -21.23 2.71
C LEU A 556 20.23 -21.19 2.15
N HIS A 557 20.92 -22.32 2.06
CA HIS A 557 22.23 -22.36 1.42
C HIS A 557 22.13 -22.05 -0.09
N MET A 558 23.12 -21.32 -0.60
CA MET A 558 23.30 -21.04 -2.04
C MET A 558 24.19 -22.07 -2.73
N ASN A 559 24.60 -23.11 -2.01
CA ASN A 559 25.52 -24.11 -2.51
C ASN A 559 24.92 -25.49 -2.34
N THR A 560 24.24 -25.96 -3.39
CA THR A 560 23.57 -27.26 -3.44
C THR A 560 24.48 -28.45 -3.11
N THR A 561 25.81 -28.30 -3.20
CA THR A 561 26.77 -29.34 -2.83
C THR A 561 27.05 -29.38 -1.32
N LEU A 562 26.91 -28.23 -0.63
CA LEU A 562 26.85 -28.17 0.83
C LEU A 562 25.46 -28.65 1.30
N ASP A 563 24.36 -28.23 0.68
CA ASP A 563 22.98 -28.66 1.02
C ASP A 563 22.75 -30.18 0.95
N ALA A 564 23.40 -30.88 0.02
CA ALA A 564 23.28 -32.32 -0.12
C ALA A 564 23.95 -33.11 1.03
N ASP A 565 24.90 -32.47 1.73
CA ASP A 565 25.65 -33.04 2.84
C ASP A 565 25.32 -32.36 4.19
N ASP A 566 24.72 -31.16 4.20
CA ASP A 566 24.48 -30.29 5.35
C ASP A 566 23.12 -29.55 5.31
N PRO A 567 22.15 -29.90 6.17
CA PRO A 567 20.82 -29.28 6.22
C PRO A 567 20.76 -28.01 7.12
N SER A 568 21.81 -27.20 7.12
CA SER A 568 22.04 -26.22 8.19
C SER A 568 21.39 -24.83 8.04
N PRO A 569 21.03 -24.17 9.16
CA PRO A 569 20.38 -22.86 9.24
C PRO A 569 21.13 -21.65 8.67
N TYR A 570 20.81 -21.29 7.43
CA TYR A 570 21.24 -20.01 6.84
C TYR A 570 20.21 -18.88 7.02
N VAL A 571 20.22 -18.18 8.16
CA VAL A 571 19.19 -17.15 8.45
C VAL A 571 19.62 -15.72 8.06
N VAL A 572 20.92 -15.44 7.99
CA VAL A 572 21.46 -14.11 7.62
C VAL A 572 22.13 -14.19 6.24
N GLN A 573 21.52 -13.56 5.24
CA GLN A 573 21.96 -13.70 3.84
C GLN A 573 21.92 -12.39 3.07
N GLN A 574 22.78 -12.29 2.07
CA GLN A 574 22.60 -11.34 0.98
C GLN A 574 21.45 -11.82 0.08
N GLY A 575 20.43 -10.98 -0.16
CA GLY A 575 19.35 -11.30 -1.09
C GLY A 575 19.81 -11.34 -2.55
N GLY A 576 18.90 -11.68 -3.45
CA GLY A 576 19.11 -11.51 -4.89
C GLY A 576 18.88 -10.05 -5.31
N MET A 577 19.82 -9.45 -6.03
CA MET A 577 19.74 -8.04 -6.41
C MET A 577 18.80 -7.83 -7.60
N LEU A 578 17.75 -7.01 -7.44
CA LEU A 578 16.72 -6.83 -8.48
C LEU A 578 17.10 -5.82 -9.57
N ASN A 579 17.74 -4.72 -9.18
CA ASN A 579 18.05 -3.64 -10.10
C ASN A 579 19.25 -3.97 -11.00
N GLN A 580 19.15 -3.56 -12.25
CA GLN A 580 20.18 -3.75 -13.27
C GLN A 580 21.42 -2.88 -12.96
N PRO A 581 22.63 -3.30 -13.38
CA PRO A 581 23.76 -2.39 -13.50
C PRO A 581 23.41 -1.11 -14.27
N ALA A 582 23.98 0.00 -13.83
CA ALA A 582 23.80 1.30 -14.47
C ALA A 582 24.38 1.28 -15.88
N LYS A 583 23.65 1.86 -16.82
CA LYS A 583 24.16 2.19 -18.15
C LYS A 583 24.56 3.65 -18.21
N CYS A 584 25.59 3.92 -18.99
CA CYS A 584 26.03 5.25 -19.31
C CYS A 584 24.89 6.09 -19.88
N SER A 585 24.50 7.13 -19.15
CA SER A 585 23.59 8.15 -19.63
C SER A 585 24.35 9.19 -20.47
N PRO A 586 23.75 9.77 -21.53
CA PRO A 586 24.32 10.91 -22.23
C PRO A 586 24.41 12.18 -21.35
N TYR A 587 23.67 12.22 -20.23
CA TYR A 587 23.60 13.38 -19.33
C TYR A 587 24.67 13.35 -18.22
N PHE A 588 25.15 12.16 -17.84
CA PHE A 588 26.15 12.04 -16.80
C PHE A 588 27.55 12.01 -17.42
N ILE A 589 28.30 13.09 -17.20
CA ILE A 589 29.66 13.22 -17.75
C ILE A 589 30.63 12.54 -16.78
N THR A 590 31.15 11.37 -17.16
CA THR A 590 32.45 10.89 -16.66
C THR A 590 33.50 11.85 -17.21
N THR A 591 33.74 12.98 -16.54
CA THR A 591 34.94 13.74 -16.84
C THR A 591 36.07 13.01 -16.13
N ASP A 592 37.09 12.59 -16.89
CA ASP A 592 38.43 12.17 -16.40
C ASP A 592 39.07 13.15 -15.38
N GLN A 593 38.43 14.30 -15.12
CA GLN A 593 38.85 15.37 -14.21
C GLN A 593 38.13 15.35 -12.85
N THR A 594 36.96 14.72 -12.70
CA THR A 594 36.18 14.69 -11.45
C THR A 594 36.20 13.31 -10.78
N HIS A 595 36.02 12.23 -11.55
CA HIS A 595 36.11 10.84 -11.08
C HIS A 595 36.92 9.98 -12.08
N PRO A 596 38.26 10.09 -12.09
CA PRO A 596 39.11 9.41 -13.07
C PRO A 596 39.08 7.87 -12.98
N ASP A 597 38.51 7.32 -11.91
CA ASP A 597 38.40 5.88 -11.68
C ASP A 597 37.14 5.28 -12.33
N ILE A 598 36.09 6.07 -12.59
CA ILE A 598 34.84 5.60 -13.21
C ILE A 598 34.90 5.80 -14.72
N SER A 599 34.93 4.69 -15.47
CA SER A 599 35.02 4.70 -16.93
C SER A 599 33.68 4.34 -17.59
N CYS A 600 33.28 5.16 -18.57
CA CYS A 600 32.09 4.94 -19.38
C CYS A 600 32.49 4.69 -20.86
N PRO A 601 32.28 3.49 -21.42
CA PRO A 601 32.62 3.16 -22.81
C PRO A 601 31.85 3.98 -23.85
N GLY A 602 30.62 4.38 -23.54
CA GLY A 602 29.74 5.22 -24.35
C GLY A 602 28.28 5.17 -23.90
N PRO A 603 27.43 6.13 -24.30
CA PRO A 603 26.01 6.13 -23.93
C PRO A 603 25.31 4.82 -24.32
N GLY A 604 24.49 4.28 -23.41
CA GLY A 604 23.77 3.02 -23.57
C GLY A 604 24.58 1.75 -23.30
N GLU A 605 25.89 1.86 -23.09
CA GLU A 605 26.75 0.75 -22.61
C GLU A 605 26.80 0.74 -21.08
N PHE A 606 27.08 -0.41 -20.47
CA PHE A 606 27.33 -0.46 -19.02
C PHE A 606 28.60 0.32 -18.65
N TYR A 607 28.62 0.87 -17.43
CA TYR A 607 29.88 1.33 -16.83
C TYR A 607 30.87 0.15 -16.76
N ASP A 608 32.16 0.44 -16.91
CA ASP A 608 33.19 -0.56 -16.68
C ASP A 608 33.06 -1.09 -15.24
N THR A 609 33.24 -2.39 -15.04
CA THR A 609 33.21 -3.00 -13.71
C THR A 609 34.32 -2.45 -12.84
N GLU A 610 33.97 -2.05 -11.62
CA GLU A 610 34.90 -1.57 -10.62
C GLU A 610 35.49 -2.73 -9.83
N PHE A 611 36.66 -2.53 -9.22
CA PHE A 611 37.30 -3.54 -8.37
C PHE A 611 37.38 -3.05 -6.94
N ASP A 612 36.93 -3.85 -5.99
CA ASP A 612 37.19 -3.56 -4.59
C ASP A 612 38.67 -3.85 -4.27
N PRO A 613 39.50 -2.84 -3.94
CA PRO A 613 40.89 -3.05 -3.54
C PRO A 613 41.07 -3.86 -2.25
N ILE A 614 40.02 -4.04 -1.44
CA ILE A 614 40.06 -4.84 -0.21
C ILE A 614 39.86 -6.31 -0.55
N THR A 615 38.74 -6.66 -1.17
CA THR A 615 38.38 -8.06 -1.45
C THR A 615 38.95 -8.59 -2.76
N GLY A 616 39.25 -7.70 -3.72
CA GLY A 616 39.74 -8.04 -5.05
C GLY A 616 38.67 -8.52 -6.02
N TYR A 617 37.40 -8.50 -5.63
CA TYR A 617 36.27 -8.84 -6.50
C TYR A 617 35.77 -7.62 -7.27
N GLU A 618 35.22 -7.89 -8.45
CA GLU A 618 34.62 -6.86 -9.28
C GLU A 618 33.15 -6.63 -8.90
N TYR A 619 32.69 -5.39 -8.99
CA TYR A 619 31.32 -4.97 -8.74
C TYR A 619 30.84 -3.99 -9.80
N TYR A 620 29.53 -3.92 -9.99
CA TYR A 620 28.87 -3.04 -10.93
C TYR A 620 28.37 -1.78 -10.21
N LEU A 621 28.53 -0.63 -10.87
CA LEU A 621 27.79 0.57 -10.50
C LEU A 621 26.32 0.38 -10.87
N THR A 622 25.43 0.86 -10.02
CA THR A 622 23.98 0.73 -10.19
C THR A 622 23.29 2.07 -9.99
N GLU A 623 22.13 2.25 -10.61
CA GLU A 623 21.26 3.40 -10.35
C GLU A 623 20.57 3.28 -8.97
N ILE A 624 19.94 4.33 -8.49
CA ILE A 624 19.25 4.30 -7.20
C ILE A 624 17.94 3.52 -7.36
N ALA A 625 17.84 2.34 -6.75
CA ALA A 625 16.62 1.54 -6.69
C ALA A 625 16.02 1.56 -5.28
N ARG A 626 14.70 1.77 -5.17
CA ARG A 626 14.01 1.96 -3.88
C ARG A 626 12.49 1.74 -3.99
N ARG A 627 11.79 1.88 -2.88
CA ARG A 627 10.33 1.76 -2.72
C ARG A 627 9.82 0.43 -3.28
N PHE A 628 10.38 -0.68 -2.84
CA PHE A 628 9.95 -1.99 -3.29
C PHE A 628 8.45 -2.23 -3.00
N ALA A 629 7.78 -2.88 -3.93
CA ALA A 629 6.46 -3.47 -3.79
C ALA A 629 6.44 -4.81 -4.53
N LEU A 630 5.54 -5.71 -4.15
CA LEU A 630 5.37 -6.97 -4.87
C LEU A 630 3.89 -7.30 -5.01
N THR A 631 3.61 -8.11 -6.02
CA THR A 631 2.36 -8.83 -6.14
C THR A 631 2.63 -10.27 -6.56
N SER A 632 1.91 -11.21 -5.97
CA SER A 632 2.13 -12.65 -6.15
C SER A 632 0.81 -13.38 -6.35
N ASN A 633 0.82 -14.33 -7.30
CA ASN A 633 -0.30 -15.21 -7.56
C ASN A 633 -0.45 -16.23 -6.41
N ASN A 634 -1.68 -16.72 -6.21
CA ASN A 634 -1.90 -17.91 -5.40
C ASN A 634 -1.34 -19.13 -6.15
N ILE A 635 -0.75 -20.09 -5.43
CA ILE A 635 -0.18 -21.32 -6.04
C ILE A 635 -1.23 -22.10 -6.84
N ALA A 636 -2.50 -22.04 -6.41
CA ALA A 636 -3.62 -22.59 -7.16
C ALA A 636 -3.79 -21.96 -8.55
N ASN A 637 -3.64 -20.63 -8.66
CA ASN A 637 -3.73 -19.92 -9.94
C ASN A 637 -2.52 -20.24 -10.83
N ILE A 638 -1.31 -20.24 -10.24
CA ILE A 638 -0.07 -20.57 -10.96
C ILE A 638 -0.20 -21.96 -11.62
N THR A 639 -0.76 -22.92 -10.87
CA THR A 639 -0.88 -24.31 -11.31
C THR A 639 -2.11 -24.60 -12.17
N ASP A 640 -2.89 -23.58 -12.55
CA ASP A 640 -4.04 -23.70 -13.46
C ASP A 640 -3.69 -23.11 -14.85
N PRO A 641 -3.39 -23.95 -15.86
CA PRO A 641 -3.04 -23.49 -17.20
C PRO A 641 -4.14 -22.70 -17.93
N ALA A 642 -5.38 -22.70 -17.41
CA ALA A 642 -6.47 -21.90 -17.97
C ALA A 642 -6.44 -20.46 -17.45
N LEU A 643 -5.83 -20.23 -16.27
CA LEU A 643 -5.67 -18.91 -15.65
C LEU A 643 -4.27 -18.35 -15.87
N ASP A 644 -3.24 -19.20 -15.77
CA ASP A 644 -1.83 -18.85 -15.88
C ASP A 644 -1.17 -19.73 -16.96
N GLY A 645 -1.27 -19.29 -18.22
CA GLY A 645 -0.60 -19.91 -19.35
C GLY A 645 0.87 -19.51 -19.46
N SER A 646 1.28 -18.41 -18.81
CA SER A 646 2.66 -17.91 -18.85
C SER A 646 3.55 -18.52 -17.76
N GLY A 647 2.97 -19.03 -16.67
CA GLY A 647 3.68 -19.49 -15.46
C GLY A 647 4.04 -18.34 -14.52
N LEU A 648 3.36 -17.20 -14.59
CA LEU A 648 3.67 -16.01 -13.79
C LEU A 648 3.39 -16.26 -12.30
N ALA A 649 4.45 -16.35 -11.51
CA ALA A 649 4.36 -16.45 -10.06
C ALA A 649 4.21 -15.08 -9.39
N SER A 650 5.07 -14.12 -9.75
CA SER A 650 5.10 -12.79 -9.12
C SER A 650 5.58 -11.70 -10.08
N VAL A 651 5.17 -10.47 -9.79
CA VAL A 651 5.76 -9.25 -10.34
C VAL A 651 6.37 -8.45 -9.19
N LEU A 652 7.69 -8.25 -9.27
CA LEU A 652 8.49 -7.51 -8.32
C LEU A 652 8.66 -6.07 -8.84
N ILE A 653 8.28 -5.08 -8.04
CA ILE A 653 8.12 -3.69 -8.48
C ILE A 653 9.05 -2.81 -7.66
N TYR A 654 9.79 -1.92 -8.31
CA TYR A 654 10.64 -0.95 -7.60
C TYR A 654 10.77 0.34 -8.39
N LYS A 655 11.10 1.44 -7.70
CA LYS A 655 11.35 2.75 -8.30
C LYS A 655 12.85 2.90 -8.57
N GLN A 656 13.24 3.30 -9.77
CA GLN A 656 14.65 3.48 -10.17
C GLN A 656 14.88 4.87 -10.78
N GLY A 657 16.02 5.51 -10.48
CA GLY A 657 16.38 6.79 -11.09
C GLY A 657 17.87 7.10 -11.03
N ILE A 658 18.32 7.98 -11.94
CA ILE A 658 19.72 8.37 -12.13
C ILE A 658 20.23 9.47 -11.19
N ILE A 659 19.37 10.39 -10.78
CA ILE A 659 19.75 11.57 -10.00
C ILE A 659 19.56 11.29 -8.52
N TRP A 660 20.32 12.01 -7.68
CA TRP A 660 20.21 12.07 -6.24
C TRP A 660 18.75 12.06 -5.73
N GLN A 661 18.56 11.69 -4.47
CA GLN A 661 17.25 11.60 -3.81
C GLN A 661 16.33 12.80 -4.16
N GLY A 662 15.26 12.53 -4.92
CA GLY A 662 14.24 13.53 -5.30
C GLY A 662 14.18 13.89 -6.79
N GLY A 663 15.14 13.42 -7.58
CA GLY A 663 15.15 13.59 -9.04
C GLY A 663 14.18 12.69 -9.81
N PRO A 664 14.27 12.71 -11.16
CA PRO A 664 13.47 11.89 -12.05
C PRO A 664 13.68 10.41 -11.75
N ALA A 665 12.60 9.64 -11.86
CA ALA A 665 12.62 8.22 -11.55
C ALA A 665 11.35 7.51 -12.01
N ASP A 666 11.56 6.30 -12.49
CA ASP A 666 10.59 5.42 -13.11
C ASP A 666 10.21 4.23 -12.23
N ILE A 667 9.12 3.54 -12.62
CA ILE A 667 8.67 2.29 -12.03
C ILE A 667 9.13 1.12 -12.89
N MET A 668 9.91 0.24 -12.30
CA MET A 668 10.51 -0.94 -12.93
C MET A 668 9.85 -2.22 -12.44
N LEU A 669 9.69 -3.21 -13.32
CA LEU A 669 9.12 -4.52 -13.01
C LEU A 669 10.09 -5.66 -13.37
N ARG A 670 10.19 -6.65 -12.48
CA ARG A 670 10.79 -7.97 -12.74
C ARG A 670 9.72 -9.05 -12.62
N ARG A 671 9.68 -9.95 -13.61
CA ARG A 671 8.76 -11.10 -13.64
C ARG A 671 9.45 -12.30 -13.01
N VAL A 672 8.75 -13.01 -12.14
CA VAL A 672 9.16 -14.32 -11.61
C VAL A 672 8.23 -15.35 -12.22
N VAL A 673 8.80 -16.28 -12.99
CA VAL A 673 8.05 -17.20 -13.85
C VAL A 673 8.55 -18.62 -13.59
N VAL A 674 7.62 -19.55 -13.32
CA VAL A 674 7.97 -20.96 -13.08
C VAL A 674 8.10 -21.73 -14.39
N GLN A 675 8.92 -22.79 -14.36
CA GLN A 675 9.03 -23.73 -15.46
C GLN A 675 7.71 -24.48 -15.71
N PRO A 676 7.54 -25.12 -16.90
CA PRO A 676 6.37 -25.97 -17.15
C PRO A 676 6.17 -27.02 -16.06
N PHE A 677 4.92 -27.24 -15.66
CA PHE A 677 4.60 -28.19 -14.59
C PHE A 677 5.00 -29.61 -14.94
N CYS A 678 5.44 -30.36 -13.93
CA CYS A 678 5.69 -31.78 -14.09
C CYS A 678 4.38 -32.49 -14.48
N THR A 679 4.40 -33.18 -15.62
CA THR A 679 3.24 -33.95 -16.10
C THR A 679 3.56 -35.44 -16.08
N ASP A 680 2.57 -36.24 -15.73
CA ASP A 680 2.58 -37.68 -15.93
C ASP A 680 2.56 -37.95 -17.45
N THR A 681 3.75 -38.01 -18.04
CA THR A 681 3.91 -38.08 -19.50
C THR A 681 3.57 -39.48 -20.01
N ASP A 682 3.58 -40.50 -19.15
CA ASP A 682 3.35 -41.90 -19.50
C ASP A 682 1.99 -42.49 -19.04
N GLY A 683 1.23 -41.73 -18.25
CA GLY A 683 -0.13 -42.02 -17.80
C GLY A 683 -0.21 -43.11 -16.73
N ASP A 684 0.86 -43.36 -15.97
CA ASP A 684 0.92 -44.41 -14.96
C ASP A 684 0.46 -43.97 -13.55
N GLY A 685 0.14 -42.69 -13.40
CA GLY A 685 -0.25 -42.06 -12.14
C GLY A 685 0.93 -41.54 -11.31
N VAL A 686 2.15 -41.58 -11.86
CA VAL A 686 3.37 -41.00 -11.29
C VAL A 686 3.76 -39.79 -12.13
N VAL A 687 3.95 -38.66 -11.46
CA VAL A 687 4.47 -37.45 -12.10
C VAL A 687 5.92 -37.72 -12.47
N ASP A 688 6.27 -37.59 -13.76
CA ASP A 688 7.67 -37.64 -14.22
C ASP A 688 8.39 -36.39 -13.69
N ASN A 689 8.89 -36.46 -12.45
CA ASN A 689 9.72 -35.43 -11.83
C ASN A 689 11.14 -35.56 -12.40
N THR A 690 11.36 -34.88 -13.52
CA THR A 690 12.69 -34.60 -14.08
C THR A 690 13.12 -33.21 -13.67
N ASP A 691 14.43 -32.94 -13.54
CA ASP A 691 15.03 -31.62 -13.20
C ASP A 691 14.59 -30.44 -14.12
N ASP A 692 13.74 -30.68 -15.13
CA ASP A 692 13.26 -29.72 -16.12
C ASP A 692 11.78 -29.29 -15.91
N CYS A 693 11.15 -29.56 -14.75
CA CYS A 693 9.74 -29.22 -14.50
C CYS A 693 9.45 -28.79 -13.04
N PHE A 694 8.38 -28.00 -12.83
CA PHE A 694 8.02 -27.45 -11.51
C PHE A 694 7.08 -28.38 -10.69
N ASP A 695 7.46 -28.68 -9.44
CA ASP A 695 6.67 -29.41 -8.43
C ASP A 695 6.20 -28.49 -7.30
N LYS A 696 4.91 -28.13 -7.34
CA LYS A 696 4.25 -27.23 -6.38
C LYS A 696 4.31 -27.64 -4.90
N THR A 697 4.72 -28.87 -4.58
CA THR A 697 4.75 -29.38 -3.20
C THR A 697 6.09 -29.21 -2.50
N VAL A 698 7.15 -28.94 -3.28
CA VAL A 698 8.53 -28.83 -2.78
C VAL A 698 9.26 -27.62 -3.36
N ASP A 699 8.93 -27.20 -4.58
CA ASP A 699 9.62 -26.09 -5.25
C ASP A 699 8.99 -24.76 -4.85
N ASN A 700 9.85 -23.78 -4.57
CA ASN A 700 9.43 -22.42 -4.30
C ASN A 700 9.12 -21.70 -5.63
N PRO A 701 7.85 -21.37 -5.94
CA PRO A 701 7.53 -20.66 -7.19
C PRO A 701 8.09 -19.24 -7.21
N PHE A 702 8.35 -18.65 -6.04
CA PHE A 702 8.78 -17.26 -5.88
C PHE A 702 10.29 -17.10 -5.71
N ALA A 703 11.07 -18.16 -5.94
CA ALA A 703 12.51 -18.14 -5.78
C ALA A 703 13.18 -17.14 -6.74
N TYR A 704 14.34 -16.60 -6.36
CA TYR A 704 15.02 -15.54 -7.14
C TYR A 704 15.53 -16.07 -8.48
N GLU A 705 15.94 -17.33 -8.52
CA GLU A 705 16.35 -18.07 -9.70
C GLU A 705 15.25 -18.22 -10.76
N ASN A 706 13.98 -18.09 -10.36
CA ASN A 706 12.83 -18.06 -11.29
C ASN A 706 12.61 -16.65 -11.90
N MET A 707 13.39 -15.64 -11.51
CA MET A 707 13.31 -14.31 -12.10
C MET A 707 13.76 -14.37 -13.57
N GLU A 708 12.90 -13.87 -14.46
CA GLU A 708 13.23 -13.77 -15.87
C GLU A 708 14.35 -12.74 -16.10
N CYS A 709 15.45 -13.19 -16.69
CA CYS A 709 16.58 -12.35 -17.05
C CYS A 709 17.01 -12.59 -18.50
N VAL A 710 16.21 -12.08 -19.43
CA VAL A 710 16.43 -12.24 -20.87
C VAL A 710 16.61 -10.87 -21.50
N ASN A 711 17.71 -10.69 -22.23
CA ASN A 711 17.95 -9.46 -22.99
C ASN A 711 16.94 -9.32 -24.14
N PRO A 712 16.67 -8.10 -24.64
CA PRO A 712 15.74 -7.88 -25.76
C PRO A 712 16.07 -8.68 -27.03
N ASP A 713 17.32 -9.09 -27.23
CA ASP A 713 17.76 -9.94 -28.35
C ASP A 713 17.55 -11.45 -28.13
N GLY A 714 16.98 -11.84 -26.99
CA GLY A 714 16.73 -13.22 -26.57
C GLY A 714 17.93 -13.93 -25.96
N THR A 715 19.04 -13.23 -25.70
CA THR A 715 20.19 -13.80 -24.99
C THR A 715 19.98 -13.77 -23.48
N ASP A 716 20.67 -14.68 -22.78
CA ASP A 716 20.67 -14.72 -21.31
C ASP A 716 21.36 -13.47 -20.75
N GLY A 717 20.68 -12.81 -19.80
CA GLY A 717 21.18 -11.62 -19.11
C GLY A 717 21.88 -11.93 -17.79
N TRP A 718 21.90 -13.18 -17.32
CA TRP A 718 22.56 -13.51 -16.07
C TRP A 718 24.09 -13.41 -16.16
N VAL A 719 24.68 -12.68 -15.23
CA VAL A 719 26.12 -12.76 -14.93
C VAL A 719 26.30 -13.37 -13.55
N TYR A 720 27.40 -14.11 -13.40
CA TYR A 720 27.60 -15.02 -12.28
C TYR A 720 26.46 -16.05 -12.09
N PRO A 721 25.91 -16.65 -13.17
CA PRO A 721 24.81 -17.61 -13.04
C PRO A 721 25.28 -18.89 -12.36
N GLU A 722 24.32 -19.62 -11.78
CA GLU A 722 24.51 -20.99 -11.32
C GLU A 722 25.15 -21.86 -12.41
N ASP A 723 26.14 -22.67 -12.04
CA ASP A 723 26.77 -23.62 -12.94
C ASP A 723 25.94 -24.92 -13.06
N ASN A 724 26.32 -25.81 -14.00
CA ASN A 724 25.61 -27.07 -14.22
C ASN A 724 25.69 -28.07 -13.04
N THR A 725 26.35 -27.70 -11.93
CA THR A 725 26.42 -28.48 -10.69
C THR A 725 25.59 -27.88 -9.57
N GLY A 726 24.85 -26.81 -9.86
CA GLY A 726 24.01 -26.11 -8.90
C GLY A 726 24.80 -25.16 -8.00
N GLN A 727 25.98 -24.70 -8.44
CA GLN A 727 26.85 -23.81 -7.67
C GLN A 727 26.98 -22.46 -8.35
N PHE A 728 26.77 -21.38 -7.60
CA PHE A 728 27.06 -20.03 -8.10
C PHE A 728 28.58 -19.77 -8.15
N PRO A 729 29.10 -19.11 -9.20
CA PRO A 729 30.47 -18.65 -9.22
C PRO A 729 30.68 -17.63 -8.10
N VAL A 730 31.77 -17.82 -7.35
CA VAL A 730 32.06 -17.07 -6.12
C VAL A 730 32.38 -15.60 -6.46
N ASN A 731 31.35 -14.75 -6.47
CA ASN A 731 31.46 -13.31 -6.29
C ASN A 731 30.66 -12.92 -5.03
N PRO A 732 31.32 -12.52 -3.93
CA PRO A 732 30.66 -12.18 -2.67
C PRO A 732 29.67 -11.01 -2.72
N TYR A 733 29.66 -10.23 -3.81
CA TYR A 733 28.69 -9.14 -4.01
C TYR A 733 27.39 -9.61 -4.67
N TYR A 734 27.38 -10.79 -5.31
CA TYR A 734 26.25 -11.29 -6.10
C TYR A 734 26.08 -12.80 -5.91
N LEU A 735 25.81 -13.21 -4.67
CA LEU A 735 25.81 -14.64 -4.32
C LEU A 735 24.75 -15.47 -5.07
N LYS A 736 23.62 -14.85 -5.46
CA LYS A 736 22.58 -15.48 -6.30
C LYS A 736 22.69 -15.16 -7.79
N GLY A 737 23.79 -14.54 -8.22
CA GLY A 737 23.94 -13.98 -9.55
C GLY A 737 23.27 -12.61 -9.72
N LEU A 738 23.63 -11.92 -10.80
CA LEU A 738 23.15 -10.57 -11.11
C LEU A 738 22.50 -10.55 -12.49
N CYS A 739 21.32 -9.97 -12.59
CA CYS A 739 20.62 -9.83 -13.85
C CYS A 739 21.02 -8.54 -14.58
N THR A 740 21.63 -8.68 -15.76
CA THR A 740 22.01 -7.56 -16.63
C THR A 740 20.96 -7.24 -17.70
N ALA A 741 19.87 -8.00 -17.80
CA ALA A 741 18.76 -7.65 -18.68
C ALA A 741 18.01 -6.41 -18.14
N PRO A 742 17.47 -5.53 -19.02
CA PRO A 742 16.62 -4.43 -18.59
C PRO A 742 15.40 -4.97 -17.84
N ALA A 743 14.98 -4.26 -16.80
CA ALA A 743 13.67 -4.45 -16.19
C ALA A 743 12.60 -3.81 -17.08
N ILE A 744 11.35 -4.21 -16.93
CA ILE A 744 10.24 -3.57 -17.65
C ILE A 744 10.01 -2.19 -17.04
N ASN A 745 10.23 -1.12 -17.80
CA ASN A 745 9.94 0.24 -17.39
C ASN A 745 8.46 0.56 -17.64
N ILE A 746 7.62 0.40 -16.62
CA ILE A 746 6.17 0.50 -16.80
C ILE A 746 5.68 1.94 -16.95
N SER A 747 6.42 2.90 -16.36
CA SER A 747 6.13 4.34 -16.45
C SER A 747 6.84 5.04 -17.59
N GLY A 748 7.78 4.36 -18.26
CA GLY A 748 8.58 4.88 -19.37
C GLY A 748 7.73 5.59 -20.41
N SER A 749 8.23 6.72 -20.89
CA SER A 749 7.49 7.60 -21.78
C SER A 749 8.41 8.32 -22.77
N THR A 750 7.97 8.44 -24.01
CA THR A 750 8.61 9.23 -25.05
C THR A 750 8.12 10.69 -25.01
N ALA A 751 9.03 11.66 -24.87
CA ALA A 751 8.69 13.08 -24.97
C ALA A 751 8.47 13.47 -26.45
N VAL A 752 7.25 13.85 -26.81
CA VAL A 752 6.92 14.28 -28.18
C VAL A 752 7.33 15.73 -28.41
N SER A 753 7.08 16.60 -27.43
CA SER A 753 7.50 18.00 -27.50
C SER A 753 7.74 18.61 -26.12
N CYS A 754 8.54 19.67 -26.09
CA CYS A 754 8.90 20.42 -24.89
C CYS A 754 9.23 21.88 -25.24
N ASP A 755 9.53 22.70 -24.25
CA ASP A 755 9.98 24.07 -24.45
C ASP A 755 11.26 24.15 -25.29
N GLY A 756 11.10 24.48 -26.57
CA GLY A 756 12.20 24.71 -27.50
C GLY A 756 12.51 23.56 -28.47
N ALA A 757 11.80 22.42 -28.39
CA ALA A 757 11.93 21.30 -29.31
C ALA A 757 10.62 20.51 -29.51
N ASP A 758 10.50 19.81 -30.64
CA ASP A 758 9.32 19.08 -31.11
C ASP A 758 9.62 17.60 -31.44
N THR A 759 10.63 17.04 -30.78
CA THR A 759 11.04 15.62 -30.89
C THR A 759 11.67 15.15 -29.58
N ASN A 760 11.65 13.83 -29.32
CA ASN A 760 12.27 13.24 -28.12
C ASN A 760 13.75 13.62 -27.99
N ASP A 761 14.56 13.32 -29.01
CA ASP A 761 15.98 13.71 -29.09
C ASP A 761 16.20 15.22 -28.92
N GLY A 762 15.29 16.04 -29.45
CA GLY A 762 15.36 17.49 -29.33
C GLY A 762 15.13 17.96 -27.90
N CYS A 763 14.21 17.31 -27.18
CA CYS A 763 13.92 17.59 -25.78
C CYS A 763 15.01 17.10 -24.85
N ALA A 764 15.45 15.86 -25.03
CA ALA A 764 16.64 15.30 -24.44
C ALA A 764 17.85 16.25 -24.54
N ALA A 765 18.14 16.78 -25.74
CA ALA A 765 19.27 17.69 -25.97
C ALA A 765 19.15 19.05 -25.25
N LEU A 766 17.96 19.42 -24.77
CA LEU A 766 17.71 20.63 -24.00
C LEU A 766 17.72 20.39 -22.49
N PHE A 767 17.80 19.14 -22.03
CA PHE A 767 17.87 18.81 -20.61
C PHE A 767 19.04 19.55 -19.94
N PRO A 768 18.78 20.43 -18.96
CA PRO A 768 19.80 21.33 -18.44
C PRO A 768 20.65 20.59 -17.40
N VAL A 769 21.74 20.00 -17.88
CA VAL A 769 22.80 19.42 -17.05
C VAL A 769 24.10 20.18 -17.31
N ALA A 770 24.78 20.59 -16.24
CA ALA A 770 26.07 21.27 -16.35
C ALA A 770 27.19 20.29 -16.75
N ASP A 771 28.33 20.83 -17.20
CA ASP A 771 29.49 20.03 -17.61
C ASP A 771 30.05 19.12 -16.48
N ASP A 772 29.69 19.39 -15.23
CA ASP A 772 30.06 18.62 -14.03
C ASP A 772 28.97 17.64 -13.55
N GLY A 773 27.90 17.46 -14.34
CA GLY A 773 26.77 16.58 -14.00
C GLY A 773 25.76 17.21 -13.02
N THR A 774 25.97 18.45 -12.58
CA THR A 774 25.01 19.12 -11.69
C THR A 774 23.77 19.61 -12.45
N ILE A 775 22.63 19.53 -11.77
CA ILE A 775 21.31 19.93 -12.24
C ILE A 775 21.00 21.30 -11.63
N PRO A 776 20.62 22.33 -12.42
CA PRO A 776 20.27 23.64 -11.88
C PRO A 776 19.15 23.58 -10.84
N ASP A 777 19.25 24.41 -9.80
CA ASP A 777 18.27 24.40 -8.71
C ASP A 777 16.93 25.06 -9.10
N SER A 778 16.95 26.01 -10.03
CA SER A 778 15.78 26.82 -10.39
C SER A 778 14.88 26.11 -11.41
N ASP A 779 13.60 25.94 -11.06
CA ASP A 779 12.55 25.39 -11.95
C ASP A 779 12.48 26.14 -13.30
N GLY A 780 12.62 27.46 -13.30
CA GLY A 780 12.57 28.26 -14.53
C GLY A 780 13.71 28.03 -15.52
N ASP A 781 14.74 27.26 -15.13
CA ASP A 781 15.84 26.86 -16.01
C ASP A 781 15.58 25.52 -16.72
N PHE A 782 14.48 24.82 -16.39
CA PHE A 782 14.08 23.55 -17.01
C PHE A 782 13.10 23.74 -18.17
N PRO A 783 13.39 23.17 -19.35
CA PRO A 783 12.38 23.02 -20.40
C PRO A 783 11.24 22.14 -19.89
N LYS A 784 10.00 22.56 -20.13
CA LYS A 784 8.83 21.78 -19.74
C LYS A 784 8.38 20.89 -20.90
N VAL A 785 8.18 19.61 -20.62
CA VAL A 785 7.54 18.65 -21.53
C VAL A 785 6.08 19.04 -21.67
N ARG A 786 5.64 19.11 -22.93
CA ARG A 786 4.29 19.56 -23.30
C ARG A 786 3.42 18.40 -23.74
N GLU A 787 4.00 17.49 -24.50
CA GLU A 787 3.31 16.33 -25.07
C GLU A 787 4.19 15.09 -24.93
N TRP A 788 3.59 13.95 -24.59
CA TRP A 788 4.27 12.67 -24.38
C TRP A 788 3.45 11.50 -24.94
N ARG A 789 4.09 10.34 -25.11
CA ARG A 789 3.47 9.05 -25.41
C ARG A 789 4.06 7.98 -24.51
N GLN A 790 3.31 6.90 -24.26
CA GLN A 790 3.84 5.70 -23.63
C GLN A 790 3.78 4.56 -24.64
N LEU A 791 4.94 4.17 -25.17
CA LEU A 791 5.02 3.15 -26.21
C LEU A 791 5.09 1.73 -25.61
N PRO A 792 4.70 0.69 -26.36
CA PRO A 792 4.00 0.78 -27.64
C PRO A 792 2.51 1.10 -27.44
N TYR A 793 1.89 1.71 -28.45
CA TYR A 793 0.43 1.83 -28.51
C TYR A 793 -0.10 1.58 -29.91
N ALA A 794 -1.33 1.08 -29.98
CA ALA A 794 -2.07 0.85 -31.23
C ALA A 794 -3.37 1.67 -31.31
N GLY A 795 -3.58 2.60 -30.37
CA GLY A 795 -4.70 3.53 -30.35
C GLY A 795 -4.66 4.51 -31.52
N THR A 796 -5.83 4.98 -31.93
CA THR A 796 -5.96 6.05 -32.92
C THR A 796 -6.61 7.29 -32.29
N SER A 797 -6.05 8.45 -32.58
CA SER A 797 -6.64 9.77 -32.29
C SER A 797 -6.72 10.60 -33.58
N ALA A 798 -7.69 11.50 -33.66
CA ALA A 798 -7.86 12.38 -34.83
C ALA A 798 -6.75 13.43 -34.96
N ASP A 799 -6.16 13.81 -33.83
CA ASP A 799 -5.19 14.90 -33.68
C ASP A 799 -3.80 14.39 -33.26
N ASP A 800 -3.55 13.07 -33.33
CA ASP A 800 -2.21 12.51 -33.10
C ASP A 800 -1.22 12.99 -34.16
N THR A 801 -0.18 13.68 -33.69
CA THR A 801 0.86 14.26 -34.54
C THR A 801 2.19 13.52 -34.44
N PHE A 802 2.26 12.44 -33.65
CA PHE A 802 3.48 11.65 -33.48
C PHE A 802 3.95 11.09 -34.83
N THR A 803 5.24 11.32 -35.15
CA THR A 803 5.82 10.92 -36.44
C THR A 803 6.84 9.77 -36.33
N GLY A 804 7.17 9.35 -35.11
CA GLY A 804 7.93 8.12 -34.85
C GLY A 804 7.11 6.87 -35.19
N ASP A 805 7.76 5.70 -35.24
CA ASP A 805 7.01 4.45 -35.35
C ASP A 805 6.63 3.99 -33.94
N PRO A 806 5.33 4.00 -33.58
CA PRO A 806 4.88 3.64 -32.24
C PRO A 806 5.11 2.17 -31.87
N ASN A 807 5.68 1.35 -32.77
CA ASN A 807 6.05 -0.04 -32.52
C ASN A 807 7.55 -0.35 -32.72
N ASP A 808 8.35 0.56 -33.30
CA ASP A 808 9.82 0.36 -33.36
C ASP A 808 10.51 0.97 -32.13
N ASP A 809 9.91 1.99 -31.51
CA ASP A 809 10.37 2.59 -30.25
C ASP A 809 9.53 1.99 -29.11
N ASN A 810 10.15 1.28 -28.18
CA ASN A 810 9.48 0.58 -27.09
C ASN A 810 9.95 1.11 -25.73
N ASP A 811 9.14 1.96 -25.11
CA ASP A 811 9.51 2.58 -23.83
C ASP A 811 9.57 1.56 -22.66
N LEU A 812 9.07 0.33 -22.86
CA LEU A 812 9.05 -0.71 -21.82
C LEU A 812 10.43 -1.30 -21.50
N ASP A 813 11.44 -1.17 -22.37
CA ASP A 813 12.82 -1.58 -22.09
C ASP A 813 13.78 -0.41 -21.91
N ASP A 814 13.24 0.81 -21.84
CA ASP A 814 14.00 2.03 -21.62
C ASP A 814 14.67 2.07 -20.25
N GLN A 815 15.85 2.69 -20.22
CA GLN A 815 16.52 3.02 -18.98
C GLN A 815 15.80 4.19 -18.30
N SER A 816 15.95 4.32 -16.97
CA SER A 816 15.26 5.35 -16.17
C SER A 816 15.59 6.81 -16.53
N TRP A 817 16.54 7.01 -17.45
CA TRP A 817 17.01 8.32 -17.90
C TRP A 817 16.70 8.59 -19.36
N GLU A 818 16.10 7.66 -20.10
CA GLU A 818 15.75 7.88 -21.51
C GLU A 818 14.82 9.10 -21.64
N ASN A 819 13.84 9.18 -20.73
CA ASN A 819 13.13 10.41 -20.42
C ASN A 819 13.62 10.99 -19.07
N PRO A 820 14.49 12.01 -19.06
CA PRO A 820 15.01 12.59 -17.81
C PRO A 820 14.07 13.63 -17.18
N PHE A 821 12.88 13.85 -17.75
CA PHE A 821 11.96 14.91 -17.33
C PHE A 821 10.84 14.42 -16.42
N ASP A 822 10.54 13.13 -16.38
CA ASP A 822 9.37 12.62 -15.69
C ASP A 822 9.68 12.03 -14.30
N VAL A 823 8.61 11.79 -13.53
CA VAL A 823 8.70 11.14 -12.23
C VAL A 823 7.44 10.37 -11.92
N ALA A 824 7.61 9.13 -11.47
CA ALA A 824 6.53 8.27 -11.02
C ALA A 824 6.61 7.98 -9.52
N LYS A 825 5.48 7.79 -8.83
CA LYS A 825 5.40 7.39 -7.42
C LYS A 825 4.13 6.57 -7.15
N GLY A 826 3.98 6.06 -5.92
CA GLY A 826 2.74 5.39 -5.49
C GLY A 826 2.40 4.11 -6.24
N HIS A 827 3.40 3.42 -6.80
CA HIS A 827 3.22 2.25 -7.65
C HIS A 827 2.69 1.03 -6.88
N ARG A 828 1.64 0.42 -7.41
CA ARG A 828 0.87 -0.65 -6.79
C ARG A 828 0.24 -1.54 -7.87
N GLY A 829 -0.14 -2.77 -7.54
CA GLY A 829 -0.74 -3.68 -8.51
C GLY A 829 -1.11 -5.03 -7.94
N PHE A 830 -1.93 -5.79 -8.67
CA PHE A 830 -2.29 -7.17 -8.33
C PHE A 830 -2.20 -8.11 -9.54
N LEU A 831 -2.13 -9.41 -9.25
CA LEU A 831 -2.15 -10.49 -10.24
C LEU A 831 -3.39 -11.36 -10.07
N TYR A 832 -3.95 -11.85 -11.16
CA TYR A 832 -4.88 -12.98 -11.13
C TYR A 832 -4.61 -13.89 -12.33
N GLY A 833 -3.80 -14.92 -12.12
CA GLY A 833 -3.25 -15.71 -13.23
C GLY A 833 -2.36 -14.83 -14.11
N ASP A 834 -2.62 -14.83 -15.42
CA ASP A 834 -1.93 -14.00 -16.41
C ASP A 834 -2.37 -12.52 -16.40
N MET A 835 -3.45 -12.17 -15.69
CA MET A 835 -3.85 -10.77 -15.57
C MET A 835 -2.89 -10.02 -14.64
N VAL A 836 -2.29 -8.95 -15.14
CA VAL A 836 -1.50 -7.99 -14.37
C VAL A 836 -2.21 -6.64 -14.40
N LEU A 837 -2.51 -6.09 -13.22
CA LEU A 837 -2.93 -4.69 -13.08
C LEU A 837 -1.81 -3.90 -12.41
N MET A 838 -1.38 -2.81 -13.03
CA MET A 838 -0.44 -1.85 -12.45
C MET A 838 -1.06 -0.45 -12.41
N MET A 839 -0.87 0.25 -11.30
CA MET A 839 -1.25 1.64 -11.12
C MET A 839 -0.11 2.44 -10.49
N TYR A 840 0.02 3.71 -10.83
CA TYR A 840 1.06 4.61 -10.32
C TYR A 840 0.66 6.07 -10.55
N ALA A 841 1.12 6.97 -9.69
CA ALA A 841 1.05 8.41 -9.93
C ALA A 841 2.24 8.84 -10.81
N TRP A 842 2.02 9.65 -11.83
CA TRP A 842 3.07 10.09 -12.76
C TRP A 842 2.91 11.57 -13.12
N SER A 843 4.04 12.22 -13.37
CA SER A 843 4.13 13.62 -13.79
C SER A 843 5.20 13.79 -14.87
N PRO A 844 4.90 14.54 -15.96
CA PRO A 844 5.83 14.76 -17.07
C PRO A 844 6.98 15.73 -16.74
N ASN A 845 6.86 16.53 -15.67
CA ASN A 845 7.88 17.52 -15.28
C ASN A 845 8.24 17.40 -13.80
N TRP A 846 9.20 16.53 -13.48
CA TRP A 846 9.65 16.29 -12.10
C TRP A 846 10.08 17.57 -11.38
N LYS A 847 10.79 18.47 -12.08
CA LYS A 847 11.35 19.69 -11.47
C LYS A 847 10.29 20.72 -11.12
N SER A 848 9.29 20.90 -11.98
CA SER A 848 8.15 21.78 -11.64
C SER A 848 7.33 21.20 -10.49
N ASN A 849 7.24 19.87 -10.40
CA ASN A 849 6.56 19.17 -9.33
C ASN A 849 7.25 19.36 -7.96
N THR A 850 8.59 19.55 -7.90
CA THR A 850 9.29 19.81 -6.62
C THR A 850 8.94 21.14 -5.94
N VAL A 851 8.20 22.01 -6.62
CA VAL A 851 7.76 23.33 -6.10
C VAL A 851 6.26 23.55 -6.30
N GLY A 852 5.48 22.48 -6.57
CA GLY A 852 4.03 22.57 -6.76
C GLY A 852 3.58 23.28 -8.04
N ASN A 853 4.46 23.44 -9.03
CA ASN A 853 4.14 24.06 -10.33
C ASN A 853 3.66 23.05 -11.38
N ASP A 854 3.65 21.76 -11.05
CA ASP A 854 3.06 20.67 -11.82
C ASP A 854 2.48 19.62 -10.87
N HIS A 855 1.66 18.70 -11.36
CA HIS A 855 0.94 17.72 -10.54
C HIS A 855 1.20 16.28 -10.96
N TYR A 856 0.87 15.35 -10.07
CA TYR A 856 0.76 13.93 -10.37
C TYR A 856 -0.66 13.60 -10.81
N ASN A 857 -0.78 12.86 -11.91
CA ASN A 857 -2.01 12.17 -12.30
C ASN A 857 -1.90 10.68 -11.97
N LEU A 858 -3.01 10.02 -11.67
CA LEU A 858 -3.10 8.59 -11.48
C LEU A 858 -3.15 7.89 -12.85
N TYR A 859 -2.26 6.93 -13.09
CA TYR A 859 -2.22 6.12 -14.30
C TYR A 859 -2.46 4.64 -13.98
N GLN A 860 -2.99 3.92 -14.97
CA GLN A 860 -3.15 2.47 -14.93
C GLN A 860 -2.71 1.81 -16.23
N ARG A 861 -2.02 0.66 -16.13
CA ARG A 861 -1.67 -0.22 -17.24
C ARG A 861 -2.04 -1.67 -16.92
N ARG A 862 -2.43 -2.45 -17.94
CA ARG A 862 -2.87 -3.85 -17.78
C ARG A 862 -2.20 -4.79 -18.75
N SER A 863 -2.05 -6.04 -18.34
CA SER A 863 -1.61 -7.16 -19.17
C SER A 863 -2.52 -8.37 -18.94
N PHE A 864 -2.64 -9.21 -19.97
CA PHE A 864 -3.47 -10.43 -19.98
C PHE A 864 -2.68 -11.67 -20.43
N ASP A 865 -1.35 -11.56 -20.51
CA ASP A 865 -0.43 -12.62 -20.92
C ASP A 865 0.78 -12.72 -19.97
N GLY A 866 0.57 -12.37 -18.71
CA GLY A 866 1.57 -12.47 -17.66
C GLY A 866 2.62 -11.36 -17.71
N GLY A 867 2.30 -10.18 -18.26
CA GLY A 867 3.19 -9.03 -18.34
C GLY A 867 4.11 -9.00 -19.56
N LEU A 868 3.82 -9.82 -20.59
CA LEU A 868 4.59 -9.83 -21.85
C LEU A 868 4.15 -8.69 -22.78
N THR A 869 2.85 -8.41 -22.84
CA THR A 869 2.27 -7.29 -23.58
C THR A 869 1.27 -6.52 -22.71
N TRP A 870 1.08 -5.24 -23.04
CA TRP A 870 0.21 -4.34 -22.28
C TRP A 870 -0.92 -3.84 -23.16
N THR A 871 -2.10 -4.43 -23.02
CA THR A 871 -3.21 -4.30 -23.98
C THR A 871 -4.55 -3.99 -23.32
N THR A 872 -5.50 -3.52 -24.12
CA THR A 872 -6.93 -3.59 -23.76
C THR A 872 -7.37 -5.05 -23.56
N TYR A 873 -8.53 -5.27 -22.92
CA TYR A 873 -9.05 -6.62 -22.74
C TYR A 873 -9.28 -7.32 -24.11
N PRO A 874 -8.64 -8.48 -24.39
CA PRO A 874 -8.71 -9.12 -25.70
C PRO A 874 -10.11 -9.54 -26.15
N ASP A 875 -10.96 -9.95 -25.20
CA ASP A 875 -12.32 -10.41 -25.46
C ASP A 875 -13.38 -9.30 -25.21
N GLY A 876 -12.95 -8.06 -25.01
CA GLY A 876 -13.81 -6.89 -24.78
C GLY A 876 -14.30 -6.22 -26.07
N GLU A 877 -14.87 -5.02 -25.93
CA GLU A 877 -15.34 -4.18 -27.05
C GLU A 877 -14.34 -3.08 -27.43
N GLY A 878 -13.23 -2.96 -26.70
CA GLY A 878 -12.23 -1.91 -26.85
C GLY A 878 -12.50 -0.73 -25.92
N VAL A 879 -11.55 0.21 -25.87
CA VAL A 879 -11.55 1.29 -24.87
C VAL A 879 -11.36 2.64 -25.54
N GLN A 880 -12.05 3.66 -25.03
CA GLN A 880 -11.73 5.05 -25.29
C GLN A 880 -11.11 5.66 -24.04
N ALA A 881 -10.02 6.40 -24.20
CA ALA A 881 -9.29 7.01 -23.08
C ALA A 881 -8.97 8.47 -23.40
N LEU A 882 -9.25 9.34 -22.44
CA LEU A 882 -8.93 10.76 -22.51
C LEU A 882 -7.53 10.99 -21.91
N GLU A 883 -6.75 11.84 -22.55
CA GLU A 883 -5.49 12.36 -22.02
C GLU A 883 -5.44 13.88 -22.15
N TYR A 884 -4.74 14.55 -21.24
CA TYR A 884 -4.53 15.99 -21.29
C TYR A 884 -3.04 16.31 -21.45
N TYR A 885 -2.70 16.96 -22.56
CA TYR A 885 -1.34 17.47 -22.83
C TYR A 885 -1.29 18.98 -22.60
N TYR A 886 -0.10 19.54 -22.35
CA TYR A 886 0.06 20.99 -22.26
C TYR A 886 0.13 21.62 -23.66
N THR A 887 -0.41 22.83 -23.77
CA THR A 887 -0.38 23.63 -25.00
C THR A 887 0.93 24.42 -25.13
N GLU A 888 0.89 25.70 -25.56
CA GLU A 888 2.08 26.54 -25.61
C GLU A 888 2.55 27.02 -24.23
N THR A 889 1.68 26.92 -23.21
CA THR A 889 1.91 27.36 -21.83
C THR A 889 1.63 26.20 -20.86
N THR A 890 2.54 25.93 -19.93
CA THR A 890 2.30 24.97 -18.84
C THR A 890 1.12 25.42 -17.97
N GLY A 891 0.23 24.49 -17.66
CA GLY A 891 -1.04 24.77 -16.97
C GLY A 891 -2.22 25.10 -17.90
N GLU A 892 -1.99 25.27 -19.21
CA GLU A 892 -3.04 25.33 -20.24
C GLU A 892 -3.05 24.00 -21.01
N PHE A 893 -4.19 23.29 -21.00
CA PHE A 893 -4.27 21.91 -21.50
C PHE A 893 -5.08 21.79 -22.80
N GLU A 894 -4.77 20.77 -23.59
CA GLU A 894 -5.59 20.28 -24.70
C GLU A 894 -5.91 18.80 -24.51
N ASP A 895 -7.14 18.42 -24.84
CA ASP A 895 -7.63 17.07 -24.72
C ASP A 895 -7.27 16.22 -25.94
N MET A 896 -6.95 14.94 -25.70
CA MET A 896 -6.74 13.96 -26.75
C MET A 896 -7.50 12.69 -26.44
N LEU A 897 -8.47 12.35 -27.30
CA LEU A 897 -9.25 11.12 -27.20
C LEU A 897 -8.61 9.99 -28.00
N TRP A 898 -8.14 8.97 -27.30
CA TRP A 898 -7.63 7.74 -27.87
C TRP A 898 -8.73 6.71 -28.01
N THR A 899 -8.73 5.98 -29.12
CA THR A 899 -9.61 4.81 -29.31
C THR A 899 -8.76 3.58 -29.61
N TYR A 900 -8.93 2.53 -28.80
CA TYR A 900 -8.24 1.26 -28.87
C TYR A 900 -9.22 0.15 -29.25
N ALA A 901 -8.82 -0.74 -30.16
CA ALA A 901 -9.54 -1.98 -30.42
C ALA A 901 -9.31 -2.99 -29.28
N PRO A 902 -10.14 -4.05 -29.16
CA PRO A 902 -9.87 -5.17 -28.25
C PRO A 902 -8.50 -5.82 -28.50
N GLY A 903 -7.77 -6.14 -27.43
CA GLY A 903 -6.43 -6.76 -27.47
C GLY A 903 -5.34 -5.91 -28.14
N ALA A 904 -5.57 -4.60 -28.29
CA ALA A 904 -4.60 -3.69 -28.88
C ALA A 904 -3.67 -3.14 -27.79
N ASN A 905 -2.39 -2.92 -28.12
CA ASN A 905 -1.44 -2.26 -27.21
C ASN A 905 -2.02 -0.92 -26.74
N GLU A 906 -2.10 -0.74 -25.41
CA GLU A 906 -2.65 0.44 -24.77
C GLU A 906 -1.55 1.26 -24.05
N GLN A 907 -1.65 2.59 -24.17
CA GLN A 907 -0.92 3.50 -23.27
C GLN A 907 -1.46 3.33 -21.85
N ALA A 908 -0.68 3.69 -20.83
CA ALA A 908 -1.27 3.76 -19.50
C ALA A 908 -2.36 4.85 -19.51
N ARG A 909 -3.51 4.56 -18.91
CA ARG A 909 -4.67 5.45 -18.93
C ARG A 909 -4.57 6.42 -17.76
N ASN A 910 -4.63 7.72 -18.05
CA ASN A 910 -4.82 8.75 -17.04
C ASN A 910 -6.23 8.65 -16.44
N LEU A 911 -6.30 8.23 -15.19
CA LEU A 911 -7.53 7.92 -14.47
C LEU A 911 -8.04 9.07 -13.61
N SER A 912 -7.18 9.97 -13.15
CA SER A 912 -7.61 11.10 -12.31
C SER A 912 -8.00 12.33 -13.11
N LEU A 913 -7.49 12.45 -14.36
CA LEU A 913 -7.82 13.54 -15.28
C LEU A 913 -7.66 14.94 -14.66
N LEU A 914 -6.76 15.09 -13.69
CA LEU A 914 -6.51 16.37 -13.04
C LEU A 914 -5.87 17.31 -14.07
N THR A 915 -6.36 18.54 -14.06
CA THR A 915 -5.81 19.66 -14.82
C THR A 915 -5.45 20.80 -13.86
N GLY A 916 -4.58 21.69 -14.30
CA GLY A 916 -4.05 22.79 -13.48
C GLY A 916 -2.79 22.40 -12.70
N ASN A 917 -2.47 23.13 -11.64
CA ASN A 917 -1.30 22.89 -10.79
C ASN A 917 -1.58 23.00 -9.29
N LYS A 918 -2.85 23.14 -8.88
CA LYS A 918 -3.24 23.31 -7.48
C LYS A 918 -3.54 22.00 -6.76
N VAL A 919 -3.94 20.97 -7.49
CA VAL A 919 -4.35 19.67 -6.94
C VAL A 919 -3.48 18.59 -7.54
N THR A 920 -3.04 17.64 -6.72
CA THR A 920 -2.13 16.57 -7.11
C THR A 920 -2.58 15.23 -6.54
N VAL A 921 -2.25 14.11 -7.19
CA VAL A 921 -2.46 12.78 -6.60
C VAL A 921 -1.38 12.48 -5.56
N LEU A 922 -1.80 12.07 -4.37
CA LEU A 922 -0.92 11.69 -3.26
C LEU A 922 -0.67 10.20 -3.24
N ASP A 923 -1.62 9.43 -2.68
CA ASP A 923 -1.46 8.00 -2.43
C ASP A 923 -2.67 7.21 -2.94
N PRO A 924 -2.50 6.39 -4.00
CA PRO A 924 -3.61 5.59 -4.52
C PRO A 924 -3.68 4.20 -3.85
N ARG A 925 -4.85 3.62 -3.64
CA ARG A 925 -5.07 2.27 -3.08
C ARG A 925 -5.98 1.45 -3.99
N TYR A 926 -5.96 0.13 -3.78
CA TYR A 926 -6.75 -0.81 -4.56
C TYR A 926 -7.16 -2.00 -3.70
N SER A 927 -8.22 -2.69 -4.14
CA SER A 927 -8.52 -4.06 -3.71
C SER A 927 -8.91 -4.90 -4.92
N PRO A 928 -8.27 -6.04 -5.18
CA PRO A 928 -8.87 -7.05 -6.03
C PRO A 928 -10.07 -7.68 -5.29
N PRO A 929 -10.94 -8.41 -6.01
CA PRO A 929 -12.00 -9.16 -5.37
C PRO A 929 -11.43 -10.21 -4.42
N GLY A 930 -12.08 -10.38 -3.27
CA GLY A 930 -11.57 -11.24 -2.19
C GLY A 930 -10.40 -10.63 -1.41
N GLY A 931 -10.13 -9.33 -1.56
CA GLY A 931 -9.05 -8.61 -0.89
C GLY A 931 -7.65 -8.99 -1.39
N LEU A 932 -6.60 -8.47 -0.76
CA LEU A 932 -5.20 -8.79 -1.12
C LEU A 932 -4.86 -10.29 -0.99
N LYS A 933 -5.67 -11.04 -0.23
CA LYS A 933 -5.57 -12.50 -0.12
C LYS A 933 -6.25 -13.26 -1.25
N GLN A 934 -7.10 -12.59 -2.02
CA GLN A 934 -7.87 -13.16 -3.12
C GLN A 934 -8.56 -14.45 -2.71
N TYR A 935 -9.34 -14.37 -1.63
CA TYR A 935 -10.15 -15.49 -1.18
C TYR A 935 -11.05 -15.95 -2.33
N ALA A 936 -10.83 -17.19 -2.80
CA ALA A 936 -11.52 -17.71 -3.97
C ALA A 936 -13.03 -17.85 -3.75
N THR A 937 -13.41 -18.13 -2.50
CA THR A 937 -14.78 -18.17 -1.98
C THR A 937 -14.72 -17.86 -0.49
N ILE A 938 -15.84 -17.42 0.08
CA ILE A 938 -16.03 -17.43 1.53
C ILE A 938 -16.23 -18.88 2.00
N ARG A 939 -15.72 -19.21 3.18
CA ARG A 939 -15.83 -20.54 3.81
C ARG A 939 -17.13 -20.66 4.61
N THR A 940 -17.66 -21.88 4.69
CA THR A 940 -18.82 -22.23 5.54
C THR A 940 -18.45 -23.15 6.70
N ASP A 941 -17.22 -23.68 6.72
CA ASP A 941 -16.71 -24.61 7.74
C ASP A 941 -16.90 -24.07 9.16
N TRP A 942 -16.64 -22.78 9.38
CA TRP A 942 -16.86 -22.14 10.67
C TRP A 942 -18.34 -22.16 11.09
N LEU A 943 -19.29 -21.89 10.19
CA LEU A 943 -20.72 -21.96 10.49
C LEU A 943 -21.16 -23.41 10.76
N ASP A 944 -20.68 -24.35 9.94
CA ASP A 944 -21.05 -25.76 10.01
C ASP A 944 -20.53 -26.41 11.30
N ASN A 945 -19.29 -26.11 11.69
CA ASN A 945 -18.67 -26.61 12.91
C ASN A 945 -19.34 -26.06 14.18
N ASN A 946 -19.93 -24.86 14.10
CA ASN A 946 -20.50 -24.15 15.24
C ASN A 946 -22.04 -24.13 15.26
N ALA A 947 -22.70 -24.84 14.34
CA ALA A 947 -24.14 -24.76 14.11
C ALA A 947 -25.01 -24.95 15.37
N ASP A 948 -24.60 -25.83 16.29
CA ASP A 948 -25.29 -26.08 17.55
C ASP A 948 -25.20 -24.89 18.54
N LEU A 949 -24.14 -24.08 18.46
CA LEU A 949 -23.90 -22.92 19.31
C LEU A 949 -24.61 -21.67 18.77
N ILE A 950 -24.69 -21.54 17.44
CA ILE A 950 -25.23 -20.36 16.76
C ILE A 950 -26.63 -20.57 16.14
N ASN A 951 -27.25 -21.74 16.36
CA ASN A 951 -28.56 -22.11 15.83
C ASN A 951 -28.65 -21.99 14.29
N PHE A 952 -27.56 -22.31 13.59
CA PHE A 952 -27.48 -22.40 12.14
C PHE A 952 -28.04 -23.76 11.68
N THR A 953 -28.75 -23.79 10.55
CA THR A 953 -29.18 -25.05 9.93
C THR A 953 -28.38 -25.27 8.66
N SER A 954 -27.44 -26.22 8.69
CA SER A 954 -26.58 -26.50 7.54
C SER A 954 -27.36 -27.11 6.37
N GLU A 955 -27.32 -26.41 5.23
CA GLU A 955 -27.68 -26.99 3.92
C GLU A 955 -26.46 -27.10 2.98
N ASP A 956 -25.23 -26.90 3.48
CA ASP A 956 -23.98 -26.81 2.68
C ASP A 956 -24.07 -25.74 1.57
N VAL A 957 -24.80 -24.64 1.82
CA VAL A 957 -24.93 -23.51 0.89
C VAL A 957 -24.44 -22.26 1.61
N LEU A 958 -23.64 -21.45 0.91
CA LEU A 958 -23.23 -20.14 1.39
C LEU A 958 -24.47 -19.29 1.75
N PRO A 959 -24.40 -18.45 2.81
CA PRO A 959 -25.51 -17.55 3.11
C PRO A 959 -25.91 -16.67 1.93
N TYR A 960 -24.95 -16.23 1.12
CA TYR A 960 -25.17 -15.36 -0.03
C TYR A 960 -24.30 -15.79 -1.24
N ASP A 961 -24.90 -15.75 -2.42
CA ASP A 961 -24.31 -16.25 -3.67
C ASP A 961 -23.19 -15.35 -4.24
N ASP A 962 -23.16 -14.07 -3.86
CA ASP A 962 -22.18 -13.07 -4.33
C ASP A 962 -20.76 -13.33 -3.80
N ASP A 963 -20.61 -14.26 -2.86
CA ASP A 963 -19.34 -14.66 -2.27
C ASP A 963 -18.91 -16.08 -2.68
N ALA A 964 -19.65 -16.71 -3.60
CA ALA A 964 -19.42 -18.10 -4.01
C ALA A 964 -18.20 -18.29 -4.93
N ALA A 965 -17.77 -17.24 -5.61
CA ALA A 965 -16.59 -17.25 -6.46
C ALA A 965 -16.00 -15.86 -6.59
N ILE A 966 -14.68 -15.79 -6.78
CA ILE A 966 -14.00 -14.57 -7.17
C ILE A 966 -14.38 -14.17 -8.61
N ASP A 967 -14.66 -12.87 -8.82
CA ASP A 967 -14.93 -12.30 -10.14
C ASP A 967 -13.77 -11.39 -10.60
N PRO A 968 -12.76 -11.93 -11.32
CA PRO A 968 -11.57 -11.17 -11.71
C PRO A 968 -11.84 -10.08 -12.75
N SER A 969 -13.04 -10.01 -13.32
CA SER A 969 -13.41 -8.91 -14.21
C SER A 969 -13.62 -7.59 -13.46
N LYS A 970 -13.66 -7.63 -12.12
CA LYS A 970 -13.89 -6.47 -11.25
C LYS A 970 -12.70 -6.19 -10.36
N TYR A 971 -12.54 -4.94 -9.96
CA TYR A 971 -11.65 -4.54 -8.87
C TYR A 971 -11.99 -3.11 -8.42
N TYR A 972 -11.49 -2.71 -7.26
CA TYR A 972 -11.74 -1.39 -6.69
C TYR A 972 -10.47 -0.55 -6.65
N LEU A 973 -10.60 0.73 -6.99
CA LEU A 973 -9.54 1.72 -6.92
C LEU A 973 -10.00 2.92 -6.09
N VAL A 974 -9.08 3.53 -5.34
CA VAL A 974 -9.29 4.81 -4.65
C VAL A 974 -8.01 5.62 -4.72
N TYR A 975 -8.10 6.94 -4.79
CA TYR A 975 -6.95 7.83 -4.63
C TYR A 975 -7.28 9.05 -3.79
N GLU A 976 -6.22 9.58 -3.20
CA GLU A 976 -6.21 10.81 -2.43
C GLU A 976 -5.71 11.97 -3.29
N THR A 977 -6.41 13.10 -3.22
CA THR A 977 -5.92 14.38 -3.76
C THR A 977 -5.24 15.18 -2.66
N GLY A 978 -4.22 15.97 -3.01
CA GLY A 978 -3.58 16.91 -2.09
C GLY A 978 -3.47 18.33 -2.64
N ASP A 979 -3.34 19.29 -1.74
CA ASP A 979 -3.04 20.69 -2.04
C ASP A 979 -1.58 20.80 -2.48
N ASN A 980 -1.39 21.07 -3.76
CA ASN A 980 -0.08 21.17 -4.37
C ASN A 980 0.61 22.50 -4.07
N THR A 981 -0.10 23.49 -3.52
CA THR A 981 0.46 24.82 -3.22
C THR A 981 1.39 24.82 -2.01
N THR A 982 1.28 23.81 -1.15
CA THR A 982 2.11 23.65 0.06
C THR A 982 3.45 22.97 -0.23
N VAL A 983 3.60 22.37 -1.41
CA VAL A 983 4.81 21.60 -1.80
C VAL A 983 6.09 22.45 -1.78
N ALA A 984 5.98 23.77 -1.98
CA ALA A 984 7.15 24.65 -1.89
C ALA A 984 7.72 24.77 -0.47
N GLU A 985 6.92 24.44 0.56
CA GLU A 985 7.28 24.51 1.98
C GLU A 985 7.37 23.10 2.64
N GLY A 986 7.02 22.02 1.92
CA GLY A 986 7.04 20.63 2.41
C GLY A 986 6.32 19.64 1.49
N GLU A 987 5.52 18.72 2.05
CA GLU A 987 4.65 17.83 1.27
C GLU A 987 3.27 18.47 0.98
N ALA A 988 2.55 17.91 -0.01
CA ALA A 988 1.19 18.33 -0.32
C ALA A 988 0.23 17.88 0.78
N ILE A 989 -0.63 18.79 1.26
CA ILE A 989 -1.59 18.51 2.33
C ILE A 989 -2.74 17.65 1.77
N PRO A 990 -3.10 16.51 2.38
CA PRO A 990 -4.24 15.69 1.99
C PRO A 990 -5.56 16.47 1.96
N LEU A 991 -6.38 16.26 0.93
CA LEU A 991 -7.67 16.93 0.77
C LEU A 991 -8.81 15.92 0.81
N ASN A 992 -9.06 15.21 -0.30
CA ASN A 992 -10.26 14.43 -0.56
C ASN A 992 -9.93 13.02 -1.05
N LEU A 993 -10.90 12.10 -0.94
CA LEU A 993 -10.77 10.70 -1.34
C LEU A 993 -11.79 10.35 -2.44
N TYR A 994 -11.29 9.91 -3.60
CA TYR A 994 -12.10 9.55 -4.76
C TYR A 994 -11.91 8.08 -5.14
N TYR A 995 -12.98 7.38 -5.51
CA TYR A 995 -12.98 5.95 -5.76
C TYR A 995 -13.72 5.56 -7.03
N SER A 996 -13.38 4.41 -7.60
CA SER A 996 -14.12 3.82 -8.72
C SER A 996 -14.08 2.30 -8.68
N ARG A 997 -15.21 1.64 -8.95
CA ARG A 997 -15.22 0.21 -9.26
C ARG A 997 -14.93 0.02 -10.75
N ALA A 998 -13.91 -0.77 -11.02
CA ALA A 998 -13.59 -1.22 -12.36
C ALA A 998 -14.39 -2.49 -12.69
N THR A 999 -14.89 -2.59 -13.92
CA THR A 999 -15.59 -3.75 -14.48
C THR A 999 -15.01 -4.07 -15.87
N ASP A 1000 -15.34 -5.23 -16.45
CA ASP A 1000 -14.79 -5.70 -17.73
C ASP A 1000 -13.25 -5.70 -17.75
N TYR A 1001 -12.65 -6.25 -16.68
CA TYR A 1001 -11.21 -6.27 -16.46
C TYR A 1001 -10.55 -4.89 -16.47
N GLY A 1002 -11.33 -3.85 -16.17
CA GLY A 1002 -10.89 -2.47 -16.14
C GLY A 1002 -11.22 -1.66 -17.38
N ASP A 1003 -11.83 -2.23 -18.43
CA ASP A 1003 -12.21 -1.44 -19.60
C ASP A 1003 -13.22 -0.35 -19.22
N THR A 1004 -14.04 -0.62 -18.20
CA THR A 1004 -15.07 0.29 -17.69
C THR A 1004 -14.75 0.73 -16.26
N LEU A 1005 -14.86 2.03 -15.99
CA LEU A 1005 -14.71 2.66 -14.67
C LEU A 1005 -15.93 3.54 -14.39
N GLU A 1006 -16.31 3.65 -13.12
CA GLU A 1006 -17.37 4.55 -12.66
C GLU A 1006 -16.89 6.01 -12.63
N TRP A 1007 -17.76 6.91 -13.09
CA TRP A 1007 -17.52 8.36 -13.14
C TRP A 1007 -18.72 9.13 -12.60
N PHE A 1008 -18.46 10.35 -12.13
CA PHE A 1008 -19.46 11.26 -11.61
C PHE A 1008 -19.14 12.71 -12.01
N ASP A 1009 -20.19 13.50 -12.25
CA ASP A 1009 -20.05 14.91 -12.64
C ASP A 1009 -20.01 15.78 -11.38
N TYR A 1010 -18.99 16.63 -11.24
CA TYR A 1010 -18.87 17.61 -10.14
C TYR A 1010 -18.77 19.04 -10.64
N VAL A 1011 -19.10 19.97 -9.76
CA VAL A 1011 -18.77 21.39 -9.92
C VAL A 1011 -17.44 21.61 -9.18
N ASN A 1012 -16.41 22.12 -9.88
CA ASN A 1012 -15.06 22.20 -9.33
C ASN A 1012 -14.95 23.24 -8.19
N ASP A 1013 -15.17 24.52 -8.52
CA ASP A 1013 -15.24 25.65 -7.58
C ASP A 1013 -16.35 26.60 -8.08
N PRO A 1014 -17.26 27.10 -7.21
CA PRO A 1014 -18.21 28.14 -7.59
C PRO A 1014 -17.58 29.35 -8.28
N ASP A 1015 -16.34 29.72 -7.92
CA ASP A 1015 -15.57 30.80 -8.51
C ASP A 1015 -15.00 30.44 -9.90
N ASP A 1016 -14.72 29.16 -10.18
CA ASP A 1016 -14.32 28.68 -11.52
C ASP A 1016 -15.50 28.61 -12.49
N CYS A 1017 -16.72 28.74 -11.96
CA CYS A 1017 -17.95 28.93 -12.71
C CYS A 1017 -18.31 30.43 -12.89
N ASP A 1018 -17.43 31.36 -12.52
CA ASP A 1018 -17.70 32.78 -12.71
C ASP A 1018 -17.60 33.18 -14.19
N PRO A 1019 -18.52 34.02 -14.67
CA PRO A 1019 -18.46 34.53 -16.03
C PRO A 1019 -17.26 35.46 -16.19
N ASP A 1020 -16.48 35.25 -17.25
CA ASP A 1020 -15.32 36.08 -17.57
C ASP A 1020 -15.71 37.57 -17.54
N PRO A 1021 -14.97 38.42 -16.81
CA PRO A 1021 -15.37 39.80 -16.54
C PRO A 1021 -15.39 40.70 -17.79
N ILE A 1022 -14.86 40.24 -18.93
CA ILE A 1022 -14.79 40.95 -20.20
C ILE A 1022 -15.86 40.44 -21.19
N THR A 1023 -16.08 39.13 -21.24
CA THR A 1023 -16.95 38.46 -22.23
C THR A 1023 -18.32 38.08 -21.66
N GLY A 1024 -18.41 37.89 -20.34
CA GLY A 1024 -19.61 37.43 -19.64
C GLY A 1024 -19.95 35.96 -19.89
N GLU A 1025 -19.04 35.20 -20.51
CA GLU A 1025 -19.17 33.76 -20.77
C GLU A 1025 -18.52 32.99 -19.61
N VAL A 1026 -19.16 31.93 -19.11
CA VAL A 1026 -18.57 31.00 -18.14
C VAL A 1026 -17.85 29.91 -18.94
N ASP A 1027 -16.67 29.50 -18.47
CA ASP A 1027 -15.97 28.36 -19.03
C ASP A 1027 -16.53 27.06 -18.41
N TRP A 1028 -17.39 26.37 -19.18
CA TRP A 1028 -18.01 25.14 -18.70
C TRP A 1028 -17.07 23.94 -18.69
N GLU A 1029 -15.93 24.03 -19.39
CA GLU A 1029 -14.89 23.00 -19.37
C GLU A 1029 -14.15 22.99 -18.03
N THR A 1030 -14.01 24.13 -17.36
CA THR A 1030 -13.44 24.23 -16.00
C THR A 1030 -14.48 24.14 -14.89
N CYS A 1031 -15.74 24.47 -15.18
CA CYS A 1031 -16.80 24.48 -14.17
C CYS A 1031 -17.36 23.08 -13.84
N VAL A 1032 -17.43 22.16 -14.81
CA VAL A 1032 -17.91 20.78 -14.58
C VAL A 1032 -16.82 19.77 -14.97
N GLU A 1033 -16.35 19.01 -13.99
CA GLU A 1033 -15.27 18.03 -14.20
C GLU A 1033 -15.78 16.60 -13.98
N PRO A 1034 -15.49 15.66 -14.90
CA PRO A 1034 -15.67 14.25 -14.63
C PRO A 1034 -14.62 13.82 -13.60
N ARG A 1035 -15.08 13.43 -12.41
CA ARG A 1035 -14.21 12.78 -11.42
C ARG A 1035 -14.82 11.47 -11.00
N TRP A 1036 -14.04 10.68 -10.31
CA TRP A 1036 -14.55 9.51 -9.63
C TRP A 1036 -15.57 9.89 -8.54
N PRO A 1037 -16.51 8.99 -8.21
CA PRO A 1037 -17.27 9.06 -6.96
C PRO A 1037 -16.36 9.35 -5.75
N TRP A 1038 -16.88 9.96 -4.68
CA TRP A 1038 -16.06 10.30 -3.50
C TRP A 1038 -16.39 9.41 -2.30
N LEU A 1039 -15.37 9.04 -1.52
CA LEU A 1039 -15.52 8.58 -0.14
C LEU A 1039 -15.71 9.76 0.81
N GLU A 1040 -14.94 10.83 0.56
CA GLU A 1040 -14.97 12.13 1.23
C GLU A 1040 -14.69 13.24 0.20
N ASN A 1041 -15.46 14.34 0.23
CA ASN A 1041 -15.25 15.51 -0.64
C ASN A 1041 -15.52 16.89 0.01
N ALA A 1042 -15.48 17.02 1.33
CA ALA A 1042 -15.83 18.26 2.02
C ALA A 1042 -14.58 19.14 2.28
N ASP A 1043 -14.66 20.42 1.88
CA ASP A 1043 -13.53 21.37 1.89
C ASP A 1043 -12.80 21.50 3.25
N ASP A 1044 -13.52 21.40 4.37
CA ASP A 1044 -12.96 21.56 5.72
C ASP A 1044 -12.50 20.23 6.35
N ASP A 1045 -12.78 19.08 5.72
CA ASP A 1045 -12.59 17.74 6.28
C ASP A 1045 -11.43 17.01 5.57
N LEU A 1046 -10.19 17.33 5.97
CA LEU A 1046 -9.00 16.74 5.36
C LEU A 1046 -8.94 15.23 5.58
N SER A 1047 -8.68 14.49 4.50
CA SER A 1047 -8.77 13.03 4.52
C SER A 1047 -7.60 12.36 3.81
N GLY A 1048 -7.04 11.32 4.44
CA GLY A 1048 -5.94 10.56 3.85
C GLY A 1048 -5.74 9.16 4.41
N GLU A 1049 -4.76 8.46 3.85
CA GLU A 1049 -4.34 7.10 4.26
C GLU A 1049 -5.44 6.02 4.18
N ALA A 1050 -6.35 6.08 3.19
CA ALA A 1050 -7.43 5.10 3.07
C ALA A 1050 -6.94 3.63 3.02
N SER A 1051 -7.70 2.70 3.60
CA SER A 1051 -7.50 1.25 3.56
C SER A 1051 -8.80 0.57 3.12
N VAL A 1052 -8.70 -0.39 2.21
CA VAL A 1052 -9.85 -0.86 1.42
C VAL A 1052 -9.81 -2.38 1.22
N VAL A 1053 -10.98 -3.01 1.26
CA VAL A 1053 -11.14 -4.44 0.99
C VAL A 1053 -12.48 -4.73 0.31
N MET A 1054 -12.44 -5.56 -0.74
CA MET A 1054 -13.58 -5.95 -1.58
C MET A 1054 -13.91 -7.44 -1.40
N ASN A 1055 -15.20 -7.79 -1.39
CA ASN A 1055 -15.64 -9.19 -1.32
C ASN A 1055 -15.34 -9.96 -2.63
N PRO A 1056 -15.36 -11.32 -2.64
CA PRO A 1056 -15.07 -12.11 -3.84
C PRO A 1056 -15.84 -11.74 -5.11
N GLY A 1057 -17.15 -11.48 -5.04
CA GLY A 1057 -17.95 -11.12 -6.22
C GLY A 1057 -17.89 -9.65 -6.65
N GLY A 1058 -17.18 -8.79 -5.91
CA GLY A 1058 -17.07 -7.35 -6.23
C GLY A 1058 -18.37 -6.54 -6.03
N THR A 1059 -19.26 -7.01 -5.16
CA THR A 1059 -20.55 -6.39 -4.82
C THR A 1059 -20.49 -5.49 -3.58
N PHE A 1060 -19.52 -5.72 -2.67
CA PHE A 1060 -19.30 -4.97 -1.44
C PHE A 1060 -17.86 -4.51 -1.33
N VAL A 1061 -17.68 -3.25 -0.93
CA VAL A 1061 -16.38 -2.68 -0.59
C VAL A 1061 -16.45 -2.04 0.78
N TYR A 1062 -15.45 -2.32 1.61
CA TYR A 1062 -15.31 -1.80 2.96
C TYR A 1062 -14.09 -0.87 2.99
N ASN A 1063 -14.29 0.38 3.42
CA ASN A 1063 -13.26 1.41 3.41
C ASN A 1063 -13.11 2.01 4.80
N VAL A 1064 -11.87 2.26 5.22
CA VAL A 1064 -11.54 3.08 6.39
C VAL A 1064 -10.49 4.14 6.03
N TRP A 1065 -10.47 5.28 6.69
CA TRP A 1065 -9.45 6.33 6.51
C TRP A 1065 -9.35 7.22 7.76
N ASN A 1066 -8.27 8.01 7.85
CA ASN A 1066 -8.15 9.06 8.85
C ASN A 1066 -8.72 10.35 8.27
N GLN A 1067 -9.54 11.05 9.05
CA GLN A 1067 -10.03 12.38 8.70
C GLN A 1067 -9.81 13.32 9.86
N TRP A 1068 -9.36 14.55 9.59
CA TRP A 1068 -9.14 15.58 10.59
C TRP A 1068 -9.43 16.98 10.06
N LYS A 1069 -9.34 17.96 10.95
CA LYS A 1069 -9.29 19.38 10.64
C LYS A 1069 -8.02 19.99 11.20
N GLU A 1070 -7.55 21.04 10.55
CA GLU A 1070 -6.36 21.75 11.00
C GLU A 1070 -6.58 23.27 11.07
N GLU A 1071 -5.92 23.92 12.04
CA GLU A 1071 -5.80 25.37 12.11
C GLU A 1071 -4.34 25.75 12.38
N ILE A 1072 -3.79 26.69 11.60
CA ILE A 1072 -2.48 27.29 11.90
C ILE A 1072 -2.65 28.38 12.97
N LEU A 1073 -2.09 28.12 14.16
CA LEU A 1073 -2.12 29.02 15.31
C LEU A 1073 -1.22 30.26 15.09
N PRO A 1074 -1.42 31.35 15.86
CA PRO A 1074 -0.66 32.60 15.68
C PRO A 1074 0.87 32.52 15.88
N ASP A 1075 1.34 31.46 16.53
CA ASP A 1075 2.75 31.12 16.72
C ASP A 1075 3.33 30.27 15.56
N GLY A 1076 2.48 29.85 14.62
CA GLY A 1076 2.84 29.07 13.45
C GLY A 1076 2.69 27.56 13.62
N HIS A 1077 2.22 27.09 14.79
CA HIS A 1077 1.96 25.67 15.01
C HIS A 1077 0.63 25.25 14.40
N GLU A 1078 0.60 24.08 13.79
CA GLU A 1078 -0.64 23.45 13.35
C GLU A 1078 -1.34 22.77 14.53
N LEU A 1079 -2.64 23.01 14.66
CA LEU A 1079 -3.51 22.32 15.59
C LEU A 1079 -4.41 21.37 14.81
N VAL A 1080 -4.18 20.07 14.96
CA VAL A 1080 -5.07 19.01 14.47
C VAL A 1080 -6.20 18.80 15.48
N TYR A 1081 -7.44 18.71 15.00
CA TYR A 1081 -8.65 18.45 15.81
C TYR A 1081 -9.73 17.74 14.98
N ASP A 1082 -10.76 17.21 15.63
CA ASP A 1082 -11.78 16.36 14.99
C ASP A 1082 -11.14 15.22 14.19
N SER A 1083 -10.08 14.61 14.74
CA SER A 1083 -9.27 13.58 14.09
C SER A 1083 -9.76 12.18 14.47
N ASP A 1084 -10.43 11.53 13.53
CA ASP A 1084 -11.09 10.24 13.77
C ASP A 1084 -10.84 9.25 12.62
N MET A 1085 -10.97 7.96 12.94
CA MET A 1085 -11.04 6.88 11.96
C MET A 1085 -12.47 6.73 11.46
N TRP A 1086 -12.69 7.03 10.19
CA TRP A 1086 -13.98 6.86 9.53
C TRP A 1086 -14.08 5.53 8.79
N TYR A 1087 -15.30 5.04 8.69
CA TYR A 1087 -15.68 3.86 7.92
C TYR A 1087 -16.78 4.20 6.91
N ARG A 1088 -16.65 3.67 5.69
CA ARG A 1088 -17.71 3.66 4.67
C ARG A 1088 -17.78 2.32 3.97
N ARG A 1089 -19.00 1.79 3.88
CA ARG A 1089 -19.33 0.65 3.02
C ARG A 1089 -19.92 1.13 1.72
N LEU A 1090 -19.44 0.58 0.62
CA LEU A 1090 -20.01 0.75 -0.70
C LEU A 1090 -20.70 -0.55 -1.10
N LEU A 1091 -21.82 -0.40 -1.78
CA LEU A 1091 -22.68 -1.49 -2.18
C LEU A 1091 -23.04 -1.31 -3.64
N TYR A 1092 -22.84 -2.35 -4.42
CA TYR A 1092 -23.19 -2.41 -5.83
C TYR A 1092 -24.29 -3.43 -6.04
N LEU A 1093 -25.18 -3.20 -7.01
CA LEU A 1093 -26.16 -4.21 -7.37
C LEU A 1093 -25.48 -5.43 -8.01
N PRO A 1094 -26.06 -6.63 -7.87
CA PRO A 1094 -25.62 -7.79 -8.65
C PRO A 1094 -25.80 -7.50 -10.14
N ASP A 1095 -24.84 -7.90 -10.97
CA ASP A 1095 -24.87 -7.61 -12.42
C ASP A 1095 -26.11 -8.21 -13.12
N ASP A 1096 -26.66 -9.30 -12.59
CA ASP A 1096 -27.87 -9.97 -13.09
C ASP A 1096 -29.16 -9.50 -12.41
N THR A 1097 -29.10 -8.41 -11.65
CA THR A 1097 -30.26 -7.82 -10.97
C THR A 1097 -31.39 -7.55 -11.96
N THR A 1098 -32.60 -7.95 -11.59
CA THR A 1098 -33.83 -7.59 -12.31
C THR A 1098 -34.58 -6.44 -11.65
N LEU A 1099 -33.95 -5.75 -10.69
CA LEU A 1099 -34.58 -4.71 -9.92
C LEU A 1099 -34.89 -3.51 -10.83
N GLU A 1100 -36.19 -3.18 -10.94
CA GLU A 1100 -36.63 -2.07 -11.77
C GLU A 1100 -36.81 -0.79 -10.95
N VAL A 1101 -35.75 0.04 -10.81
CA VAL A 1101 -35.80 1.35 -10.14
C VAL A 1101 -35.76 2.51 -11.14
N ASP A 1102 -36.50 3.58 -10.88
CA ASP A 1102 -36.43 4.81 -11.68
C ASP A 1102 -35.06 5.48 -11.47
N PRO A 1103 -34.47 6.12 -12.51
CA PRO A 1103 -33.22 6.86 -12.32
C PRO A 1103 -33.41 8.05 -11.35
N VAL A 1104 -32.33 8.52 -10.74
CA VAL A 1104 -32.30 9.71 -9.89
C VAL A 1104 -31.70 10.86 -10.68
N ALA A 1105 -32.30 12.04 -10.58
CA ALA A 1105 -31.80 13.26 -11.18
C ALA A 1105 -31.55 14.32 -10.11
N SER A 1106 -30.48 15.08 -10.25
CA SER A 1106 -30.07 16.17 -9.36
C SER A 1106 -29.72 17.42 -10.18
N ILE A 1107 -29.84 18.60 -9.54
CA ILE A 1107 -29.34 19.86 -10.10
C ILE A 1107 -28.08 20.20 -9.33
N LEU A 1108 -26.93 20.09 -9.99
CA LEU A 1108 -25.61 20.32 -9.39
C LEU A 1108 -25.30 21.81 -9.22
N TYR A 1109 -25.77 22.64 -10.15
CA TYR A 1109 -25.42 24.07 -10.16
C TYR A 1109 -26.56 24.96 -10.62
N VAL A 1110 -26.64 26.14 -10.00
CA VAL A 1110 -27.56 27.22 -10.34
C VAL A 1110 -26.83 28.56 -10.22
N ASN A 1111 -26.52 29.21 -11.34
CA ASN A 1111 -25.77 30.47 -11.30
C ASN A 1111 -26.53 31.62 -10.59
N ARG A 1112 -27.86 31.63 -10.71
CA ARG A 1112 -28.75 32.59 -10.03
C ARG A 1112 -30.19 32.11 -10.02
N THR A 1113 -30.89 32.49 -8.96
CA THR A 1113 -32.33 32.24 -8.80
C THR A 1113 -33.20 33.47 -9.05
N ILE A 1114 -32.61 34.62 -9.40
CA ILE A 1114 -33.33 35.85 -9.75
C ILE A 1114 -32.81 36.41 -11.08
N LEU A 1115 -33.71 36.68 -12.03
CA LEU A 1115 -33.38 37.14 -13.39
C LEU A 1115 -34.03 38.49 -13.72
N SER A 1116 -33.25 39.43 -14.24
CA SER A 1116 -33.68 40.73 -14.76
C SER A 1116 -34.02 40.66 -16.26
N LEU A 1117 -35.24 41.02 -16.64
CA LEU A 1117 -35.63 41.13 -18.06
C LEU A 1117 -35.01 42.34 -18.75
N ALA A 1118 -34.78 43.44 -18.01
CA ALA A 1118 -34.17 44.66 -18.52
C ALA A 1118 -32.70 44.45 -18.91
N GLU A 1119 -31.95 43.70 -18.09
CA GLU A 1119 -30.55 43.34 -18.35
C GLU A 1119 -30.43 42.07 -19.22
N ASN A 1120 -31.55 41.35 -19.41
CA ASN A 1120 -31.63 40.08 -20.13
C ASN A 1120 -30.66 39.03 -19.56
N ASP A 1121 -30.70 38.86 -18.23
CA ASP A 1121 -29.82 37.94 -17.51
C ASP A 1121 -29.86 36.52 -18.08
N THR A 1122 -28.71 35.85 -18.10
CA THR A 1122 -28.60 34.43 -18.47
C THR A 1122 -28.78 33.56 -17.22
N LEU A 1123 -29.69 32.59 -17.32
CA LEU A 1123 -29.82 31.50 -16.37
C LEU A 1123 -28.98 30.32 -16.87
N ILE A 1124 -28.13 29.80 -16.01
CA ILE A 1124 -27.45 28.53 -16.24
C ILE A 1124 -27.80 27.54 -15.14
N LEU A 1125 -28.14 26.32 -15.56
CA LEU A 1125 -28.41 25.18 -14.70
C LEU A 1125 -27.62 23.97 -15.20
N VAL A 1126 -27.07 23.19 -14.28
CA VAL A 1126 -26.39 21.91 -14.58
C VAL A 1126 -27.12 20.79 -13.87
N GLY A 1127 -27.47 19.74 -14.62
CA GLY A 1127 -28.19 18.58 -14.13
C GLY A 1127 -27.34 17.33 -14.30
N SER A 1128 -27.40 16.44 -13.31
CA SER A 1128 -26.77 15.13 -13.34
C SER A 1128 -27.81 14.07 -13.02
N ALA A 1129 -27.62 12.85 -13.49
CA ALA A 1129 -28.54 11.76 -13.23
C ALA A 1129 -27.85 10.41 -13.24
N LYS A 1130 -28.30 9.50 -12.39
CA LYS A 1130 -27.80 8.14 -12.22
C LYS A 1130 -28.96 7.17 -12.39
N GLY A 1131 -28.73 6.03 -13.03
CA GLY A 1131 -29.69 4.93 -13.02
C GLY A 1131 -29.08 3.67 -12.43
N PHE A 1132 -29.90 2.63 -12.31
CA PHE A 1132 -29.58 1.42 -11.55
C PHE A 1132 -29.78 0.15 -12.38
N GLY A 1133 -28.92 -0.84 -12.15
CA GLY A 1133 -28.95 -2.16 -12.78
C GLY A 1133 -28.51 -2.16 -14.24
N ALA A 1134 -28.67 -3.31 -14.90
CA ALA A 1134 -28.15 -3.57 -16.25
C ALA A 1134 -28.64 -2.61 -17.36
N ASP A 1135 -29.82 -2.00 -17.18
CA ASP A 1135 -30.40 -1.00 -18.11
C ASP A 1135 -30.36 0.44 -17.52
N GLY A 1136 -29.54 0.66 -16.49
CA GLY A 1136 -29.45 1.89 -15.71
C GLY A 1136 -28.79 3.07 -16.42
N ASP A 1137 -28.05 2.84 -17.50
CA ASP A 1137 -27.42 3.92 -18.25
C ASP A 1137 -28.44 4.97 -18.71
N ILE A 1138 -28.09 6.25 -18.55
CA ILE A 1138 -28.96 7.37 -18.93
C ILE A 1138 -28.96 7.54 -20.46
N GLU A 1139 -30.14 7.35 -21.08
CA GLU A 1139 -30.38 7.50 -22.52
C GLU A 1139 -30.75 8.95 -22.91
N GLU A 1140 -31.56 9.63 -22.09
CA GLU A 1140 -32.13 10.94 -22.42
C GLU A 1140 -32.22 11.84 -21.17
N THR A 1141 -32.00 13.14 -21.31
CA THR A 1141 -32.25 14.12 -20.23
C THR A 1141 -33.13 15.27 -20.74
N VAL A 1142 -33.90 15.90 -19.86
CA VAL A 1142 -34.78 17.03 -20.20
C VAL A 1142 -34.86 18.08 -19.10
N TRP A 1143 -34.93 19.34 -19.52
CA TRP A 1143 -35.30 20.48 -18.70
C TRP A 1143 -36.72 20.92 -19.02
N LEU A 1144 -37.55 21.02 -17.99
CA LEU A 1144 -38.96 21.35 -18.07
C LEU A 1144 -39.27 22.69 -17.39
N LEU A 1145 -40.16 23.49 -17.95
CA LEU A 1145 -40.57 24.79 -17.43
C LEU A 1145 -42.08 24.88 -17.20
N LYS A 1146 -42.49 25.38 -16.03
CA LYS A 1146 -43.86 25.82 -15.73
C LYS A 1146 -43.86 27.02 -14.76
N PRO A 1147 -44.93 27.83 -14.67
CA PRO A 1147 -45.06 28.83 -13.62
C PRO A 1147 -45.23 28.14 -12.25
N LEU A 1148 -44.57 28.65 -11.21
CA LEU A 1148 -44.60 28.05 -9.87
C LEU A 1148 -46.03 27.97 -9.33
N GLY A 1149 -46.46 26.78 -8.90
CA GLY A 1149 -47.82 26.52 -8.41
C GLY A 1149 -48.93 26.50 -9.49
N SER A 1150 -48.57 26.54 -10.78
CA SER A 1150 -49.52 26.42 -11.89
C SER A 1150 -49.91 24.97 -12.17
N ALA A 1151 -51.16 24.75 -12.59
CA ALA A 1151 -51.63 23.45 -13.09
C ALA A 1151 -51.38 23.26 -14.61
N ALA A 1152 -50.64 24.17 -15.25
CA ALA A 1152 -50.26 24.04 -16.66
C ALA A 1152 -49.28 22.88 -16.85
N ALA A 1153 -49.38 22.19 -18.00
CA ALA A 1153 -48.39 21.18 -18.36
C ALA A 1153 -47.02 21.84 -18.56
N PRO A 1154 -45.93 21.25 -18.03
CA PRO A 1154 -44.59 21.77 -18.27
C PRO A 1154 -44.21 21.66 -19.75
N VAL A 1155 -43.29 22.53 -20.19
CA VAL A 1155 -42.77 22.56 -21.56
C VAL A 1155 -41.27 22.29 -21.54
N VAL A 1156 -40.77 21.46 -22.46
CA VAL A 1156 -39.33 21.21 -22.62
C VAL A 1156 -38.63 22.48 -23.08
N ILE A 1157 -37.56 22.85 -22.37
CA ILE A 1157 -36.73 24.02 -22.65
C ILE A 1157 -35.28 23.68 -22.97
N GLY A 1158 -34.83 22.45 -22.68
CA GLY A 1158 -33.51 21.90 -23.03
C GLY A 1158 -33.50 20.38 -22.90
N THR A 1159 -32.51 19.71 -23.52
CA THR A 1159 -32.34 18.23 -23.49
C THR A 1159 -30.92 17.80 -23.13
N ASP A 1160 -30.04 18.77 -22.88
CA ASP A 1160 -28.65 18.53 -22.52
C ASP A 1160 -28.52 18.66 -21.00
N LYS A 1161 -27.48 18.07 -20.40
CA LYS A 1161 -27.18 18.19 -18.96
C LYS A 1161 -26.99 19.65 -18.52
N VAL A 1162 -26.49 20.50 -19.41
CA VAL A 1162 -26.36 21.95 -19.17
C VAL A 1162 -27.46 22.70 -19.90
N LEU A 1163 -28.19 23.56 -19.17
CA LEU A 1163 -29.17 24.48 -19.72
C LEU A 1163 -28.70 25.91 -19.57
N GLU A 1164 -28.42 26.57 -20.69
CA GLU A 1164 -28.19 28.01 -20.77
C GLU A 1164 -29.37 28.69 -21.47
N ILE A 1165 -30.04 29.62 -20.79
CA ILE A 1165 -31.19 30.34 -21.36
C ILE A 1165 -31.31 31.78 -20.83
N GLN A 1166 -31.52 32.72 -21.76
CA GLN A 1166 -31.70 34.13 -21.40
C GLN A 1166 -33.11 34.42 -20.86
N ALA A 1167 -33.22 35.38 -19.94
CA ALA A 1167 -34.47 35.76 -19.30
C ALA A 1167 -35.58 36.12 -20.31
N GLN A 1168 -35.26 36.85 -21.38
CA GLN A 1168 -36.24 37.17 -22.42
C GLN A 1168 -36.67 35.94 -23.21
N GLU A 1169 -35.78 34.99 -23.47
CA GLU A 1169 -36.13 33.75 -24.15
C GLU A 1169 -37.02 32.88 -23.25
N LEU A 1170 -36.65 32.76 -21.98
CA LEU A 1170 -37.35 31.99 -20.96
C LEU A 1170 -38.81 32.45 -20.80
N VAL A 1171 -39.04 33.76 -20.74
CA VAL A 1171 -40.41 34.33 -20.63
C VAL A 1171 -41.24 34.16 -21.91
N ASN A 1172 -40.59 33.98 -23.05
CA ASN A 1172 -41.25 33.74 -24.34
C ASN A 1172 -41.53 32.25 -24.61
N LYS A 1173 -41.09 31.33 -23.74
CA LYS A 1173 -41.40 29.90 -23.89
C LYS A 1173 -42.91 29.67 -23.71
N PRO A 1174 -43.53 28.77 -24.50
CA PRO A 1174 -45.00 28.59 -24.52
C PRO A 1174 -45.66 28.26 -23.17
N GLY A 1175 -44.89 27.75 -22.19
CA GLY A 1175 -45.36 27.37 -20.86
C GLY A 1175 -45.34 28.50 -19.83
N PHE A 1176 -44.65 29.61 -20.08
CA PHE A 1176 -44.49 30.71 -19.14
C PHE A 1176 -45.27 31.93 -19.66
N ALA A 1177 -46.18 32.49 -18.87
CA ALA A 1177 -47.28 33.36 -19.33
C ALA A 1177 -46.86 34.76 -19.88
N GLY A 1178 -45.65 34.92 -20.40
CA GLY A 1178 -45.17 36.15 -21.00
C GLY A 1178 -45.01 37.32 -20.02
N GLN A 1179 -44.97 37.05 -18.71
CA GLN A 1179 -44.89 38.07 -17.66
C GLN A 1179 -43.88 37.69 -16.57
N PRO A 1180 -43.26 38.68 -15.89
CA PRO A 1180 -42.42 38.45 -14.72
C PRO A 1180 -43.17 37.67 -13.63
N GLY A 1181 -42.48 36.78 -12.94
CA GLY A 1181 -43.05 35.91 -11.92
C GLY A 1181 -42.13 34.75 -11.57
N TRP A 1182 -42.62 33.87 -10.70
CA TRP A 1182 -41.90 32.65 -10.33
C TRP A 1182 -42.07 31.58 -11.41
N ALA A 1183 -40.93 31.12 -11.94
CA ALA A 1183 -40.77 29.92 -12.73
C ALA A 1183 -40.35 28.76 -11.85
N GLN A 1184 -40.83 27.57 -12.19
CA GLN A 1184 -40.32 26.32 -11.70
C GLN A 1184 -39.69 25.60 -12.88
N ILE A 1185 -38.40 25.34 -12.75
CA ILE A 1185 -37.63 24.56 -13.72
C ILE A 1185 -37.36 23.20 -13.10
N THR A 1186 -37.51 22.14 -13.89
CA THR A 1186 -37.36 20.75 -13.44
C THR A 1186 -36.39 20.01 -14.36
N PHE A 1187 -35.38 19.35 -13.81
CA PHE A 1187 -34.50 18.43 -14.53
C PHE A 1187 -34.99 17.00 -14.36
N MET A 1188 -35.00 16.22 -15.44
CA MET A 1188 -35.35 14.80 -15.42
C MET A 1188 -34.44 14.02 -16.38
N ALA A 1189 -34.21 12.75 -16.07
CA ALA A 1189 -33.46 11.84 -16.92
C ALA A 1189 -34.24 10.56 -17.18
N LYS A 1190 -33.87 9.87 -18.26
CA LYS A 1190 -34.47 8.62 -18.69
C LYS A 1190 -33.38 7.60 -18.96
N ASP A 1191 -33.55 6.41 -18.44
CA ASP A 1191 -32.61 5.31 -18.65
C ASP A 1191 -32.88 4.52 -19.94
N LYS A 1192 -31.96 3.60 -20.29
CA LYS A 1192 -32.12 2.65 -21.42
C LYS A 1192 -33.35 1.74 -21.26
N GLY A 1193 -33.75 1.46 -20.03
CA GLY A 1193 -34.95 0.71 -19.68
C GLY A 1193 -36.27 1.43 -20.01
N GLY A 1194 -36.23 2.73 -20.30
CA GLY A 1194 -37.42 3.51 -20.67
C GLY A 1194 -38.04 4.34 -19.53
N ARG A 1195 -37.48 4.26 -18.32
CA ARG A 1195 -38.02 4.85 -17.08
C ARG A 1195 -37.52 6.27 -16.89
N TRP A 1196 -38.35 7.15 -16.34
CA TRP A 1196 -38.02 8.56 -16.11
C TRP A 1196 -37.83 8.83 -14.63
N SER A 1197 -36.82 9.64 -14.30
CA SER A 1197 -36.51 10.03 -12.93
C SER A 1197 -37.63 10.85 -12.29
N SER A 1198 -37.62 10.91 -10.96
CA SER A 1198 -38.26 12.02 -10.28
C SER A 1198 -37.59 13.34 -10.73
N GLY A 1199 -38.37 14.41 -10.83
CA GLY A 1199 -37.86 15.67 -11.34
C GLY A 1199 -37.21 16.52 -10.25
N ALA A 1200 -35.93 16.88 -10.42
CA ALA A 1200 -35.26 17.83 -9.53
C ALA A 1200 -35.71 19.26 -9.85
N GLU A 1201 -36.29 19.98 -8.88
CA GLU A 1201 -36.95 21.27 -9.11
C GLU A 1201 -36.16 22.46 -8.52
N VAL A 1202 -35.98 23.53 -9.31
CA VAL A 1202 -35.43 24.81 -8.86
C VAL A 1202 -36.42 25.96 -9.14
N PRO A 1203 -36.79 26.78 -8.13
CA PRO A 1203 -37.60 27.96 -8.35
C PRO A 1203 -36.73 29.16 -8.79
N VAL A 1204 -37.13 29.82 -9.87
CA VAL A 1204 -36.44 31.01 -10.41
C VAL A 1204 -37.40 32.19 -10.47
N TRP A 1205 -37.02 33.33 -9.91
CA TRP A 1205 -37.84 34.55 -9.91
C TRP A 1205 -37.43 35.51 -11.02
N ILE A 1206 -38.30 35.71 -11.99
CA ILE A 1206 -38.08 36.65 -13.10
C ILE A 1206 -38.74 38.00 -12.76
N VAL A 1207 -37.97 39.08 -12.85
CA VAL A 1207 -38.42 40.46 -12.58
C VAL A 1207 -38.20 41.37 -13.79
N ASP A 1208 -38.94 42.47 -13.87
CA ASP A 1208 -38.76 43.45 -14.96
C ASP A 1208 -37.37 44.11 -14.90
N GLU A 1209 -36.93 44.53 -13.72
CA GLU A 1209 -35.65 45.23 -13.50
C GLU A 1209 -35.16 44.94 -12.07
N LEU A 1210 -33.85 44.77 -11.90
CA LEU A 1210 -33.21 44.47 -10.62
C LEU A 1210 -32.39 45.69 -10.16
N HIS A 1211 -32.71 46.25 -8.99
CA HIS A 1211 -32.00 47.41 -8.44
C HIS A 1211 -31.15 46.98 -7.23
N GLN A 1212 -29.82 47.01 -7.37
CA GLN A 1212 -28.90 46.81 -6.25
C GLN A 1212 -28.77 48.09 -5.42
N ALA A 1213 -29.19 48.05 -4.15
CA ALA A 1213 -29.05 49.16 -3.22
C ALA A 1213 -27.81 48.96 -2.34
N TYR A 1214 -26.68 49.59 -2.69
CA TYR A 1214 -25.51 49.64 -1.82
C TYR A 1214 -25.80 50.53 -0.61
N MET A 1215 -25.96 49.93 0.57
CA MET A 1215 -25.98 50.70 1.82
C MET A 1215 -24.54 51.02 2.24
N PRO A 1216 -24.16 52.30 2.42
CA PRO A 1216 -22.84 52.62 2.95
C PRO A 1216 -22.75 52.18 4.41
N PHE A 1217 -21.81 51.28 4.72
CA PHE A 1217 -21.39 51.01 6.09
C PHE A 1217 -20.74 52.28 6.67
N VAL A 1218 -21.34 52.84 7.71
CA VAL A 1218 -20.70 53.84 8.57
C VAL A 1218 -20.21 53.11 9.80
N MET A 1219 -18.95 52.68 9.81
CA MET A 1219 -18.28 52.28 11.05
C MET A 1219 -18.12 53.50 11.96
N ARG A 1220 -18.35 53.31 13.25
CA ARG A 1220 -18.14 54.34 14.28
C ARG A 1220 -17.10 53.88 15.29
#